data_AF-A0A5S4H7I1-F1
#
_entry.id   AF-A0A5S4H7I1-F1
#
_cell.length_a   1.000
_cell.length_b   1.000
_cell.length_c   1.000
_cell.angle_alpha   90.00
_cell.angle_beta   90.00
_cell.angle_gamma   90.00
#
_symmetry.space_group_name_H-M   'P 1'
#
loop_
_entity.id
_entity.type
_entity.pdbx_description
1 polymer ?
#
loop_
_entity_poly.entity_id
_entity_poly.type
_entity_poly.pdbx_seq_one_letter_code
_entity_poly.pdbx_strand_id
1 'polypeptide(L)'
;MRPVRVVVAGVNGYGRHHLENVRRLAAAGRAELAGVCDVRPPSGLGVPVSADLPALIRETGAEAAVIATPIHTHAPLAVAALRAGAHVLLEKPPAPSVAEFEAISAAVAETGLGCQVGFQSLGSAAVPAARDALGEPVRAIGVAGAWTRPFGYYTRSPWAGRRRLDGVDVMDGALTNPFAHAAASALAVAGADTVGSVAGIELELHRANAIESDDTSSARLRLADGTVIAITVSLCSGGRTEPYLHLHGEHRSARFFYTLDEIESGGVRTGYGRTDLLGNLIAHIRGGAELLVPLARTGGFTRLLDEIRRAPDPRPVDARFVRREPSRLVLPGIEALAVRAAEDLATLSELGFPGSLGAVEAPWPRPRLRVDGKDVADYVQRGDLQVTDAPRPHLHPVRTLGGTVVTETRPDDHVHHFGAGIAVSDVDGANFWGGSTYVPGEGPRMLPNHGRQRRRTLRPVDGGYAESLDWVGPDGTVLAAEERTLTARPVSGAWALDVAFSLTGRTGKPLVLQSSACKGRTGAGYGGFFWRAPKDSAGIAVFTGEASGEEAVHGSVTPWLALTSDAWSLVFVQTTGLDPWFVRVAEYPGVGPALAWDAPLTVPDRLDRAVTVVVADGRLTPGQARDLAAEGTAR
;
A
#
# COMPACT_ATOMS: atom_id res chain seq x y z
N MET A 1 -9.80 20.19 23.94
CA MET A 1 -11.18 19.99 23.45
C MET A 1 -11.70 18.68 24.02
N ARG A 2 -13.00 18.56 24.33
CA ARG A 2 -13.60 17.31 24.83
C ARG A 2 -13.51 16.22 23.73
N PRO A 3 -13.09 14.98 24.03
CA PRO A 3 -13.11 13.88 23.05
C PRO A 3 -14.51 13.65 22.47
N VAL A 4 -14.61 13.22 21.21
CA VAL A 4 -15.88 12.77 20.60
C VAL A 4 -16.19 11.35 21.04
N ARG A 5 -17.42 11.12 21.49
CA ARG A 5 -17.87 9.79 21.93
C ARG A 5 -18.39 9.01 20.73
N VAL A 6 -17.77 7.86 20.47
CA VAL A 6 -17.95 7.08 19.23
C VAL A 6 -18.52 5.70 19.57
N VAL A 7 -19.59 5.31 18.89
CA VAL A 7 -20.03 3.91 18.82
C VAL A 7 -19.57 3.27 17.51
N VAL A 8 -19.21 1.99 17.55
CA VAL A 8 -18.81 1.23 16.35
C VAL A 8 -19.78 0.08 16.13
N ALA A 9 -20.46 0.07 14.98
CA ALA A 9 -21.38 -0.96 14.53
C ALA A 9 -20.70 -1.90 13.52
N GLY A 10 -20.77 -3.21 13.75
CA GLY A 10 -20.10 -4.22 12.93
C GLY A 10 -18.59 -4.24 13.21
N VAL A 11 -18.18 -4.84 14.32
CA VAL A 11 -16.76 -4.85 14.77
C VAL A 11 -16.01 -6.11 14.33
N ASN A 12 -16.68 -7.00 13.62
CA ASN A 12 -16.07 -8.14 12.95
C ASN A 12 -15.44 -7.73 11.61
N GLY A 13 -14.47 -8.50 11.11
CA GLY A 13 -13.83 -8.22 9.82
C GLY A 13 -13.10 -6.87 9.81
N TYR A 14 -13.54 -5.95 8.95
CA TYR A 14 -12.92 -4.62 8.77
C TYR A 14 -13.17 -3.68 9.95
N GLY A 15 -14.29 -3.84 10.69
CA GLY A 15 -14.60 -3.04 11.87
C GLY A 15 -13.57 -3.11 12.99
N ARG A 16 -12.71 -4.14 13.01
CA ARG A 16 -11.56 -4.21 13.91
C ARG A 16 -10.57 -3.05 13.69
N HIS A 17 -10.35 -2.66 12.44
CA HIS A 17 -9.49 -1.51 12.12
C HIS A 17 -10.12 -0.20 12.63
N HIS A 18 -11.46 -0.08 12.60
CA HIS A 18 -12.14 1.07 13.18
C HIS A 18 -11.99 1.13 14.70
N LEU A 19 -12.06 0.00 15.41
CA LEU A 19 -11.75 -0.05 16.85
C LEU A 19 -10.31 0.37 17.15
N GLU A 20 -9.33 -0.11 16.37
CA GLU A 20 -7.93 0.30 16.49
C GLU A 20 -7.75 1.79 16.21
N ASN A 21 -8.44 2.32 15.20
CA ASN A 21 -8.40 3.74 14.86
C ASN A 21 -9.00 4.61 15.98
N VAL A 22 -10.13 4.20 16.56
CA VAL A 22 -10.71 4.87 17.74
C VAL A 22 -9.75 4.85 18.91
N ARG A 23 -9.08 3.72 19.19
CA ARG A 23 -8.07 3.62 20.27
C ARG A 23 -6.90 4.58 20.03
N ARG A 24 -6.38 4.64 18.80
CA ARG A 24 -5.32 5.58 18.41
C ARG A 24 -5.75 7.03 18.63
N LEU A 25 -6.96 7.40 18.22
CA LEU A 25 -7.52 8.73 18.43
C LEU A 25 -7.82 9.04 19.90
N ALA A 26 -8.17 8.03 20.70
CA ALA A 26 -8.37 8.15 22.14
C ALA A 26 -7.05 8.40 22.87
N ALA A 27 -5.96 7.73 22.48
CA ALA A 27 -4.62 8.02 22.99
C ALA A 27 -4.17 9.47 22.70
N ALA A 28 -4.66 10.05 21.60
CA ALA A 28 -4.46 11.47 21.27
C ALA A 28 -5.50 12.42 21.93
N GLY A 29 -6.38 11.93 22.80
CA GLY A 29 -7.41 12.71 23.49
C GLY A 29 -8.51 13.25 22.56
N ARG A 30 -8.70 12.65 21.38
CA ARG A 30 -9.64 13.12 20.35
C ARG A 30 -10.94 12.32 20.30
N ALA A 31 -10.93 11.05 20.70
CA ALA A 31 -12.08 10.17 20.70
C ALA A 31 -12.21 9.37 22.01
N GLU A 32 -13.40 8.83 22.25
CA GLU A 32 -13.70 7.87 23.31
C GLU A 32 -14.59 6.77 22.71
N LEU A 33 -14.23 5.49 22.90
CA LEU A 33 -15.11 4.40 22.51
C LEU A 33 -16.25 4.31 23.52
N ALA A 34 -17.44 4.72 23.12
CA ALA A 34 -18.62 4.80 23.98
C ALA A 34 -19.43 3.49 24.01
N GLY A 35 -19.35 2.68 22.95
CA GLY A 35 -20.05 1.40 22.87
C GLY A 35 -19.82 0.67 21.55
N VAL A 36 -20.24 -0.59 21.50
CA VAL A 36 -20.16 -1.43 20.30
C VAL A 36 -21.53 -2.01 19.96
N CYS A 37 -21.93 -1.89 18.70
CA CYS A 37 -23.14 -2.51 18.19
C CYS A 37 -22.79 -3.73 17.31
N ASP A 38 -23.07 -4.94 17.75
CA ASP A 38 -22.84 -6.14 16.96
C ASP A 38 -23.78 -7.28 17.38
N VAL A 39 -24.25 -8.06 16.41
CA VAL A 39 -25.08 -9.26 16.63
C VAL A 39 -24.26 -10.44 17.14
N ARG A 40 -22.93 -10.41 16.94
CA ARG A 40 -21.95 -11.38 17.42
C ARG A 40 -20.72 -10.63 17.95
N PRO A 41 -20.84 -9.94 19.09
CA PRO A 41 -19.77 -9.09 19.59
C PRO A 41 -18.59 -9.92 20.13
N PRO A 42 -17.34 -9.42 20.00
CA PRO A 42 -16.19 -10.02 20.67
C PRO A 42 -16.29 -9.78 22.19
N SER A 43 -15.75 -10.71 22.99
CA SER A 43 -15.70 -10.58 24.45
C SER A 43 -14.68 -9.53 24.91
N GLY A 44 -14.86 -8.98 26.11
CA GLY A 44 -13.82 -8.20 26.80
C GLY A 44 -13.59 -6.78 26.27
N LEU A 45 -14.60 -6.16 25.65
CA LEU A 45 -14.49 -4.80 25.09
C LEU A 45 -14.48 -3.68 26.15
N GLY A 46 -14.96 -3.94 27.37
CA GLY A 46 -14.95 -2.96 28.46
C GLY A 46 -15.89 -1.76 28.26
N VAL A 47 -16.80 -1.83 27.30
CA VAL A 47 -17.79 -0.79 26.96
C VAL A 47 -19.17 -1.43 26.79
N PRO A 48 -20.27 -0.66 26.87
CA PRO A 48 -21.61 -1.15 26.54
C PRO A 48 -21.65 -1.82 25.16
N VAL A 49 -22.32 -2.97 25.09
CA VAL A 49 -22.51 -3.75 23.87
C VAL A 49 -23.99 -4.01 23.66
N SER A 50 -24.48 -3.74 22.45
CA SER A 50 -25.89 -3.91 22.09
C SER A 50 -26.02 -4.46 20.67
N ALA A 51 -27.19 -4.98 20.32
CA ALA A 51 -27.58 -5.24 18.93
C ALA A 51 -28.48 -4.13 18.36
N ASP A 52 -28.88 -3.16 19.19
CA ASP A 52 -29.71 -2.01 18.82
C ASP A 52 -28.85 -0.73 18.83
N LEU A 53 -28.43 -0.30 17.64
CA LEU A 53 -27.58 0.88 17.45
C LEU A 53 -28.26 2.18 17.94
N PRO A 54 -29.50 2.51 17.56
CA PRO A 54 -30.18 3.70 18.06
C PRO A 54 -30.33 3.76 19.59
N ALA A 55 -30.68 2.64 20.23
CA ALA A 55 -30.77 2.58 21.69
C ALA A 55 -29.40 2.82 22.33
N LEU A 56 -28.35 2.17 21.80
CA LEU A 56 -26.98 2.34 22.27
C LEU A 56 -26.48 3.79 22.12
N ILE A 57 -26.79 4.46 21.00
CA ILE A 57 -26.44 5.88 20.79
C ILE A 57 -27.07 6.75 21.88
N ARG A 58 -28.37 6.56 22.18
CA ARG A 58 -29.08 7.34 23.20
C ARG A 58 -28.61 7.05 24.62
N GLU A 59 -28.43 5.78 24.96
CA GLU A 59 -27.95 5.33 26.28
C GLU A 59 -26.55 5.88 26.53
N THR A 60 -25.67 5.71 25.55
CA THR A 60 -24.28 6.14 25.70
C THR A 60 -24.14 7.62 25.50
N GLY A 61 -25.03 8.34 24.83
CA GLY A 61 -24.83 9.74 24.45
C GLY A 61 -23.68 9.91 23.44
N ALA A 62 -23.55 8.96 22.53
CA ALA A 62 -22.54 9.00 21.46
C ALA A 62 -22.90 10.09 20.43
N GLU A 63 -21.87 10.79 19.97
CA GLU A 63 -22.00 11.89 19.01
C GLU A 63 -21.66 11.43 17.58
N ALA A 64 -20.96 10.30 17.45
CA ALA A 64 -20.64 9.69 16.17
C ALA A 64 -20.87 8.17 16.20
N ALA A 65 -21.34 7.64 15.07
CA ALA A 65 -21.48 6.21 14.82
C ALA A 65 -20.64 5.81 13.60
N VAL A 66 -19.74 4.85 13.78
CA VAL A 66 -19.03 4.18 12.69
C VAL A 66 -19.82 2.94 12.30
N ILE A 67 -20.23 2.81 11.05
CA ILE A 67 -21.02 1.68 10.55
C ILE A 67 -20.16 0.91 9.55
N ALA A 68 -19.68 -0.27 9.97
CA ALA A 68 -18.83 -1.18 9.20
C ALA A 68 -19.49 -2.57 9.02
N THR A 69 -20.81 -2.56 8.83
CA THR A 69 -21.66 -3.74 8.65
C THR A 69 -21.73 -4.16 7.16
N PRO A 70 -22.36 -5.29 6.81
CA PRO A 70 -22.61 -5.60 5.40
C PRO A 70 -23.49 -4.54 4.71
N ILE A 71 -23.20 -4.24 3.44
CA ILE A 71 -23.76 -3.11 2.68
C ILE A 71 -25.30 -3.00 2.74
N HIS A 72 -26.02 -4.12 2.70
CA HIS A 72 -27.50 -4.10 2.73
C HIS A 72 -28.10 -3.55 4.03
N THR A 73 -27.30 -3.44 5.09
CA THR A 73 -27.72 -2.85 6.37
C THR A 73 -27.35 -1.37 6.50
N HIS A 74 -26.57 -0.82 5.56
CA HIS A 74 -26.04 0.53 5.66
C HIS A 74 -27.13 1.59 5.73
N ALA A 75 -28.05 1.62 4.77
CA ALA A 75 -29.11 2.63 4.72
C ALA A 75 -30.00 2.64 5.97
N PRO A 76 -30.61 1.50 6.41
CA PRO A 76 -31.43 1.52 7.61
C PRO A 76 -30.64 1.92 8.87
N LEU A 77 -29.39 1.46 9.03
CA LEU A 77 -28.57 1.81 10.19
C LEU A 77 -28.12 3.27 10.18
N ALA A 78 -27.72 3.81 9.03
CA ALA A 78 -27.29 5.19 8.90
C ALA A 78 -28.44 6.16 9.18
N VAL A 79 -29.62 5.92 8.60
CA VAL A 79 -30.83 6.70 8.86
C VAL A 79 -31.19 6.67 10.35
N ALA A 80 -31.16 5.48 10.96
CA ALA A 80 -31.50 5.33 12.37
C ALA A 80 -30.47 5.99 13.31
N ALA A 81 -29.17 5.95 12.98
CA ALA A 81 -28.12 6.61 13.74
C ALA A 81 -28.22 8.14 13.67
N LEU A 82 -28.45 8.69 12.46
CA LEU A 82 -28.66 10.13 12.26
C LEU A 82 -29.87 10.61 13.08
N ARG A 83 -31.00 9.92 12.99
CA ARG A 83 -32.21 10.24 13.78
C ARG A 83 -32.04 10.04 15.29
N ALA A 84 -31.09 9.21 15.72
CA ALA A 84 -30.73 9.07 17.12
C ALA A 84 -29.80 10.20 17.63
N GLY A 85 -29.38 11.12 16.75
CA GLY A 85 -28.58 12.29 17.11
C GLY A 85 -27.07 12.14 16.89
N ALA A 86 -26.62 11.10 16.17
CA ALA A 86 -25.19 10.87 15.91
C ALA A 86 -24.81 11.16 14.46
N HIS A 87 -23.67 11.83 14.28
CA HIS A 87 -22.98 11.88 12.98
C HIS A 87 -22.55 10.48 12.54
N VAL A 88 -22.42 10.24 11.24
CA VAL A 88 -22.12 8.89 10.72
C VAL A 88 -20.80 8.87 9.95
N LEU A 89 -19.96 7.87 10.24
CA LEU A 89 -18.94 7.36 9.32
C LEU A 89 -19.46 6.04 8.75
N LEU A 90 -19.91 6.04 7.49
CA LEU A 90 -20.52 4.90 6.82
C LEU A 90 -19.50 4.21 5.92
N GLU A 91 -19.21 2.94 6.14
CA GLU A 91 -18.28 2.20 5.28
C GLU A 91 -18.69 2.17 3.81
N LYS A 92 -17.71 1.96 2.94
CA LYS A 92 -17.95 1.83 1.51
C LYS A 92 -18.38 0.39 1.14
N PRO A 93 -19.19 0.22 0.09
CA PRO A 93 -19.99 1.25 -0.57
C PRO A 93 -21.11 1.81 0.32
N PRO A 94 -21.54 3.07 0.12
CA PRO A 94 -22.50 3.71 1.02
C PRO A 94 -23.89 3.05 0.97
N ALA A 95 -24.40 2.70 -0.21
CA ALA A 95 -25.70 2.05 -0.39
C ALA A 95 -25.70 1.23 -1.68
N PRO A 96 -26.42 0.10 -1.76
CA PRO A 96 -26.47 -0.75 -2.96
C PRO A 96 -27.28 -0.13 -4.11
N SER A 97 -28.18 0.82 -3.84
CA SER A 97 -29.05 1.43 -4.84
C SER A 97 -29.16 2.95 -4.68
N VAL A 98 -29.56 3.65 -5.75
CA VAL A 98 -29.85 5.09 -5.70
C VAL A 98 -30.98 5.39 -4.71
N ALA A 99 -32.02 4.55 -4.65
CA ALA A 99 -33.14 4.77 -3.73
C ALA A 99 -32.70 4.74 -2.25
N GLU A 100 -31.84 3.80 -1.88
CA GLU A 100 -31.28 3.73 -0.52
C GLU A 100 -30.32 4.88 -0.23
N PHE A 101 -29.52 5.29 -1.21
CA PHE A 101 -28.68 6.49 -1.10
C PHE A 101 -29.52 7.75 -0.85
N GLU A 102 -30.62 7.95 -1.57
CA GLU A 102 -31.53 9.07 -1.36
C GLU A 102 -32.19 9.04 0.02
N ALA A 103 -32.50 7.85 0.55
CA ALA A 103 -33.03 7.71 1.91
C ALA A 103 -32.04 8.20 2.98
N ILE A 104 -30.74 7.90 2.82
CA ILE A 104 -29.70 8.40 3.73
C ILE A 104 -29.54 9.93 3.54
N SER A 105 -29.51 10.41 2.29
CA SER A 105 -29.42 11.84 1.98
C SER A 105 -30.58 12.65 2.59
N ALA A 106 -31.80 12.11 2.55
CA ALA A 106 -32.96 12.72 3.19
C ALA A 106 -32.79 12.80 4.72
N ALA A 107 -32.26 11.76 5.36
CA ALA A 107 -32.00 11.78 6.81
C ALA A 107 -30.88 12.76 7.19
N VAL A 108 -29.85 12.92 6.35
CA VAL A 108 -28.81 13.95 6.51
C VAL A 108 -29.44 15.35 6.45
N ALA A 109 -30.31 15.60 5.47
CA ALA A 109 -31.00 16.88 5.33
C ALA A 109 -31.99 17.15 6.48
N GLU A 110 -32.72 16.13 6.93
CA GLU A 110 -33.68 16.18 8.05
C GLU A 110 -33.00 16.54 9.37
N THR A 111 -31.83 15.95 9.64
CA THR A 111 -31.15 16.07 10.94
C THR A 111 -30.08 17.17 10.99
N GLY A 112 -29.57 17.60 9.84
CA GLY A 112 -28.42 18.51 9.74
C GLY A 112 -27.08 17.89 10.16
N LEU A 113 -27.05 16.59 10.46
CA LEU A 113 -25.85 15.87 10.89
C LEU A 113 -25.04 15.36 9.69
N GLY A 114 -23.73 15.39 9.82
CA GLY A 114 -22.80 14.91 8.79
C GLY A 114 -22.81 13.39 8.60
N CYS A 115 -22.79 12.94 7.35
CA CYS A 115 -22.51 11.55 6.95
C CYS A 115 -21.25 11.52 6.08
N GLN A 116 -20.16 10.98 6.62
CA GLN A 116 -18.91 10.76 5.92
C GLN A 116 -18.84 9.31 5.41
N VAL A 117 -18.47 9.11 4.15
CA VAL A 117 -18.35 7.77 3.55
C VAL A 117 -16.91 7.28 3.63
N GLY A 118 -16.72 6.00 3.99
CA GLY A 118 -15.45 5.31 4.22
C GLY A 118 -14.58 5.09 2.98
N PHE A 119 -14.64 5.96 1.96
CA PHE A 119 -13.70 5.93 0.85
C PHE A 119 -12.35 6.54 1.27
N GLN A 120 -11.52 5.82 2.05
CA GLN A 120 -10.28 6.39 2.59
C GLN A 120 -9.30 6.92 1.55
N SER A 121 -9.35 6.43 0.30
CA SER A 121 -8.57 6.97 -0.82
C SER A 121 -8.91 8.43 -1.13
N LEU A 122 -10.14 8.86 -0.86
CA LEU A 122 -10.60 10.25 -1.06
C LEU A 122 -10.15 11.20 0.05
N GLY A 123 -9.60 10.68 1.15
CA GLY A 123 -8.90 11.48 2.15
C GLY A 123 -7.50 11.92 1.73
N SER A 124 -7.04 11.50 0.53
CA SER A 124 -5.72 11.81 -0.01
C SER A 124 -5.67 13.23 -0.55
N ALA A 125 -4.64 13.99 -0.17
CA ALA A 125 -4.37 15.31 -0.77
C ALA A 125 -3.96 15.19 -2.25
N ALA A 126 -3.63 13.99 -2.74
CA ALA A 126 -3.39 13.75 -4.16
C ALA A 126 -4.67 13.85 -5.00
N VAL A 127 -5.87 13.62 -4.45
CA VAL A 127 -7.11 13.66 -5.23
C VAL A 127 -7.35 15.05 -5.87
N PRO A 128 -7.36 16.15 -5.11
CA PRO A 128 -7.47 17.48 -5.74
C PRO A 128 -6.22 17.83 -6.56
N ALA A 129 -5.02 17.46 -6.09
CA ALA A 129 -3.76 17.80 -6.78
C ALA A 129 -3.56 17.07 -8.12
N ALA A 130 -4.28 15.96 -8.35
CA ALA A 130 -4.17 15.16 -9.57
C ALA A 130 -4.52 15.95 -10.83
N ARG A 131 -5.53 16.83 -10.75
CA ARG A 131 -5.92 17.71 -11.85
C ARG A 131 -4.84 18.75 -12.13
N ASP A 132 -4.34 19.38 -11.06
CA ASP A 132 -3.32 20.44 -11.18
C ASP A 132 -2.00 19.88 -11.74
N ALA A 133 -1.63 18.65 -11.36
CA ALA A 133 -0.40 17.99 -11.81
C ALA A 133 -0.40 17.65 -13.31
N LEU A 134 -1.58 17.53 -13.94
CA LEU A 134 -1.70 17.39 -15.39
C LEU A 134 -1.30 18.70 -16.10
N GLY A 135 -1.61 19.85 -15.49
CA GLY A 135 -1.31 21.18 -16.01
C GLY A 135 -2.23 21.66 -17.13
N GLU A 136 -3.32 20.94 -17.40
CA GLU A 136 -4.40 21.28 -18.35
C GLU A 136 -5.70 20.54 -17.94
N PRO A 137 -6.87 20.88 -18.54
CA PRO A 137 -8.13 20.21 -18.20
C PRO A 137 -8.08 18.71 -18.48
N VAL A 138 -8.57 17.90 -17.51
CA VAL A 138 -8.75 16.46 -17.69
C VAL A 138 -9.89 16.23 -18.68
N ARG A 139 -9.62 15.55 -19.80
CA ARG A 139 -10.59 15.18 -20.84
C ARG A 139 -11.13 13.76 -20.67
N ALA A 140 -10.29 12.88 -20.13
CA ALA A 140 -10.67 11.52 -19.84
C ALA A 140 -9.80 10.90 -18.73
N ILE A 141 -10.29 9.82 -18.14
CA ILE A 141 -9.58 9.05 -17.12
C ILE A 141 -9.63 7.56 -17.48
N GLY A 142 -8.49 6.97 -17.74
CA GLY A 142 -8.33 5.52 -17.77
C GLY A 142 -8.02 4.97 -16.39
N VAL A 143 -8.50 3.79 -16.03
CA VAL A 143 -8.18 3.14 -14.75
C VAL A 143 -7.70 1.73 -15.02
N ALA A 144 -6.49 1.44 -14.57
CA ALA A 144 -5.89 0.11 -14.64
C ALA A 144 -5.75 -0.47 -13.23
N GLY A 145 -6.39 -1.61 -12.99
CA GLY A 145 -6.27 -2.35 -11.73
C GLY A 145 -6.10 -3.84 -11.94
N ALA A 146 -4.99 -4.42 -11.48
CA ALA A 146 -4.79 -5.86 -11.60
C ALA A 146 -4.22 -6.40 -10.30
N TRP A 147 -5.06 -7.07 -9.52
CA TRP A 147 -4.68 -7.66 -8.25
C TRP A 147 -4.79 -9.16 -8.28
N THR A 148 -4.07 -9.78 -7.36
CA THR A 148 -4.17 -11.20 -7.10
C THR A 148 -5.10 -11.41 -5.92
N ARG A 149 -6.04 -12.35 -6.03
CA ARG A 149 -6.82 -12.86 -4.90
C ARG A 149 -6.75 -14.39 -4.81
N PRO A 150 -6.46 -14.95 -3.63
CA PRO A 150 -6.48 -16.39 -3.42
C PRO A 150 -7.92 -16.90 -3.32
N PHE A 151 -8.12 -18.21 -3.48
CA PHE A 151 -9.42 -18.86 -3.29
C PHE A 151 -10.08 -18.51 -1.95
N GLY A 152 -9.29 -18.46 -0.87
CA GLY A 152 -9.76 -18.09 0.47
C GLY A 152 -10.36 -16.68 0.57
N TYR A 153 -10.07 -15.79 -0.37
CA TYR A 153 -10.73 -14.48 -0.44
C TYR A 153 -12.23 -14.63 -0.69
N TYR A 154 -12.65 -15.55 -1.56
CA TYR A 154 -14.05 -15.72 -1.95
C TYR A 154 -14.85 -16.55 -0.93
N THR A 155 -14.20 -17.13 0.09
CA THR A 155 -14.85 -17.90 1.16
C THR A 155 -14.72 -17.23 2.52
N ARG A 156 -14.23 -15.99 2.59
CA ARG A 156 -13.95 -15.25 3.83
C ARG A 156 -15.20 -14.89 4.64
N SER A 157 -16.36 -14.85 3.99
CA SER A 157 -17.65 -14.52 4.59
C SER A 157 -18.79 -15.10 3.73
N PRO A 158 -20.02 -15.24 4.28
CA PRO A 158 -21.15 -15.78 3.53
C PRO A 158 -21.53 -15.01 2.25
N TRP A 159 -21.25 -13.70 2.23
CA TRP A 159 -21.55 -12.81 1.10
C TRP A 159 -20.39 -12.65 0.10
N ALA A 160 -19.22 -13.23 0.39
CA ALA A 160 -18.04 -13.06 -0.45
C ALA A 160 -18.26 -13.66 -1.86
N GLY A 161 -17.93 -12.90 -2.91
CA GLY A 161 -18.15 -13.28 -4.31
C GLY A 161 -19.63 -13.39 -4.72
N ARG A 162 -20.58 -12.94 -3.89
CA ARG A 162 -22.02 -13.00 -4.18
C ARG A 162 -22.56 -11.69 -4.71
N ARG A 163 -23.59 -11.76 -5.56
CA ARG A 163 -24.43 -10.59 -5.91
C ARG A 163 -25.57 -10.48 -4.90
N ARG A 164 -26.16 -11.61 -4.49
CA ARG A 164 -27.25 -11.67 -3.52
C ARG A 164 -27.01 -12.65 -2.38
N LEU A 165 -27.54 -12.32 -1.21
CA LEU A 165 -27.62 -13.20 -0.04
C LEU A 165 -29.05 -13.16 0.48
N ASP A 166 -29.72 -14.32 0.51
CA ASP A 166 -31.10 -14.47 0.99
C ASP A 166 -32.09 -13.48 0.33
N GLY A 167 -31.92 -13.23 -0.97
CA GLY A 167 -32.74 -12.31 -1.77
C GLY A 167 -32.35 -10.84 -1.67
N VAL A 168 -31.32 -10.50 -0.88
CA VAL A 168 -30.86 -9.12 -0.65
C VAL A 168 -29.55 -8.86 -1.39
N ASP A 169 -29.43 -7.70 -2.03
CA ASP A 169 -28.23 -7.32 -2.79
C ASP A 169 -27.02 -7.08 -1.85
N VAL A 170 -25.92 -7.81 -2.07
CA VAL A 170 -24.65 -7.70 -1.31
C VAL A 170 -23.45 -7.30 -2.17
N MET A 171 -23.54 -7.51 -3.49
CA MET A 171 -22.70 -6.87 -4.51
C MET A 171 -21.18 -6.95 -4.21
N ASP A 172 -20.60 -8.15 -4.05
CA ASP A 172 -19.15 -8.35 -3.82
C ASP A 172 -18.38 -8.68 -5.10
N GLY A 173 -18.39 -7.76 -6.07
CA GLY A 173 -17.65 -7.82 -7.33
C GLY A 173 -16.38 -6.96 -7.34
N ALA A 174 -15.59 -7.06 -8.40
CA ALA A 174 -14.29 -6.38 -8.52
C ALA A 174 -14.41 -4.84 -8.43
N LEU A 175 -15.40 -4.25 -9.11
CA LEU A 175 -15.65 -2.80 -9.10
C LEU A 175 -16.35 -2.30 -7.84
N THR A 176 -17.04 -3.17 -7.11
CA THR A 176 -17.92 -2.78 -6.01
C THR A 176 -17.27 -2.97 -4.64
N ASN A 177 -16.21 -3.79 -4.54
CA ASN A 177 -15.46 -3.94 -3.31
C ASN A 177 -13.95 -3.64 -3.42
N PRO A 178 -13.08 -4.50 -3.99
CA PRO A 178 -11.64 -4.28 -3.97
C PRO A 178 -11.21 -3.04 -4.76
N PHE A 179 -11.78 -2.80 -5.94
CA PHE A 179 -11.48 -1.62 -6.75
C PHE A 179 -12.54 -0.51 -6.64
N ALA A 180 -13.41 -0.57 -5.64
CA ALA A 180 -14.37 0.51 -5.37
C ALA A 180 -13.66 1.87 -5.19
N HIS A 181 -12.49 1.87 -4.56
CA HIS A 181 -11.66 3.07 -4.43
C HIS A 181 -11.13 3.58 -5.76
N ALA A 182 -10.83 2.72 -6.73
CA ALA A 182 -10.35 3.14 -8.04
C ALA A 182 -11.44 3.92 -8.78
N ALA A 183 -12.67 3.39 -8.81
CA ALA A 183 -13.81 4.06 -9.41
C ALA A 183 -14.19 5.35 -8.65
N ALA A 184 -14.23 5.31 -7.32
CA ALA A 184 -14.53 6.49 -6.50
C ALA A 184 -13.47 7.60 -6.69
N SER A 185 -12.18 7.24 -6.71
CA SER A 185 -11.10 8.19 -6.99
C SER A 185 -11.19 8.76 -8.40
N ALA A 186 -11.55 7.97 -9.41
CA ALA A 186 -11.71 8.47 -10.78
C ALA A 186 -12.87 9.46 -10.90
N LEU A 187 -14.02 9.14 -10.30
CA LEU A 187 -15.17 10.03 -10.24
C LEU A 187 -14.85 11.32 -9.48
N ALA A 188 -14.17 11.24 -8.34
CA ALA A 188 -13.75 12.42 -7.58
C ALA A 188 -12.74 13.28 -8.36
N VAL A 189 -11.76 12.68 -9.03
CA VAL A 189 -10.83 13.41 -9.91
C VAL A 189 -11.53 13.99 -11.12
N ALA A 190 -12.62 13.41 -11.61
CA ALA A 190 -13.44 14.03 -12.67
C ALA A 190 -14.43 15.09 -12.14
N GLY A 191 -14.76 15.08 -10.84
CA GLY A 191 -15.76 15.98 -10.23
C GLY A 191 -17.19 15.46 -10.41
N ALA A 192 -17.32 14.16 -10.66
CA ALA A 192 -18.59 13.47 -10.85
C ALA A 192 -19.21 13.05 -9.51
N ASP A 193 -19.49 14.05 -8.68
CA ASP A 193 -19.92 13.88 -7.29
C ASP A 193 -21.37 13.36 -7.18
N THR A 194 -22.25 13.73 -8.11
CA THR A 194 -23.70 13.49 -8.01
C THR A 194 -24.16 12.32 -8.89
N VAL A 195 -25.35 11.77 -8.59
CA VAL A 195 -25.98 10.74 -9.43
C VAL A 195 -26.16 11.23 -10.88
N GLY A 196 -26.54 12.50 -11.04
CA GLY A 196 -26.73 13.13 -12.36
C GLY A 196 -25.43 13.46 -13.11
N SER A 197 -24.27 13.33 -12.47
CA SER A 197 -22.98 13.56 -13.14
C SER A 197 -22.65 12.49 -14.17
N VAL A 198 -23.27 11.30 -14.08
CA VAL A 198 -23.04 10.18 -15.00
C VAL A 198 -24.21 10.07 -15.98
N ALA A 199 -23.96 10.39 -17.25
CA ALA A 199 -24.97 10.39 -18.31
C ALA A 199 -25.18 8.99 -18.93
N GLY A 200 -24.16 8.14 -18.94
CA GLY A 200 -24.26 6.79 -19.50
C GLY A 200 -23.16 5.86 -19.00
N ILE A 201 -23.45 4.56 -18.99
CA ILE A 201 -22.53 3.52 -18.54
C ILE A 201 -22.59 2.34 -19.51
N GLU A 202 -21.44 1.92 -20.00
CA GLU A 202 -21.22 0.62 -20.66
C GLU A 202 -20.53 -0.30 -19.65
N LEU A 203 -21.04 -1.52 -19.47
CA LEU A 203 -20.51 -2.49 -18.49
C LEU A 203 -20.19 -3.83 -19.15
N GLU A 204 -19.04 -4.39 -18.79
CA GLU A 204 -18.63 -5.74 -19.12
C GLU A 204 -18.18 -6.46 -17.84
N LEU A 205 -19.01 -7.38 -17.37
CA LEU A 205 -18.76 -8.15 -16.16
C LEU A 205 -18.37 -9.59 -16.54
N HIS A 206 -17.22 -10.03 -16.05
CA HIS A 206 -16.67 -11.36 -16.30
C HIS A 206 -16.25 -12.05 -15.00
N ARG A 207 -16.25 -13.39 -15.03
CA ARG A 207 -15.78 -14.22 -13.92
C ARG A 207 -14.94 -15.40 -14.40
N ALA A 208 -13.73 -15.53 -13.88
CA ALA A 208 -12.92 -16.74 -14.01
C ALA A 208 -13.17 -17.70 -12.84
N ASN A 209 -13.43 -17.17 -11.65
CA ASN A 209 -13.76 -17.93 -10.46
C ASN A 209 -15.22 -18.41 -10.47
N ALA A 210 -15.48 -19.51 -9.77
CA ALA A 210 -16.81 -20.06 -9.55
C ALA A 210 -17.59 -19.26 -8.49
N ILE A 211 -17.85 -17.99 -8.77
CA ILE A 211 -18.57 -17.03 -7.94
C ILE A 211 -19.83 -16.53 -8.67
N GLU A 212 -20.73 -15.83 -7.96
CA GLU A 212 -21.93 -15.21 -8.57
C GLU A 212 -21.59 -13.82 -9.14
N SER A 213 -20.69 -13.09 -8.48
CA SER A 213 -20.25 -11.76 -8.90
C SER A 213 -19.08 -11.80 -9.90
N ASP A 214 -18.59 -10.62 -10.29
CA ASP A 214 -17.45 -10.45 -11.20
C ASP A 214 -16.11 -10.47 -10.46
N ASP A 215 -15.09 -11.03 -11.10
CA ASP A 215 -13.68 -10.89 -10.69
C ASP A 215 -12.83 -10.15 -11.72
N THR A 216 -13.39 -9.88 -12.91
CA THR A 216 -12.76 -9.13 -14.00
C THR A 216 -13.82 -8.28 -14.66
N SER A 217 -13.63 -6.97 -14.68
CA SER A 217 -14.66 -6.02 -15.09
C SER A 217 -14.09 -4.87 -15.91
N SER A 218 -14.86 -4.47 -16.92
CA SER A 218 -14.65 -3.24 -17.68
C SER A 218 -15.88 -2.35 -17.58
N ALA A 219 -15.68 -1.04 -17.44
CA ALA A 219 -16.75 -0.05 -17.43
C ALA A 219 -16.31 1.21 -18.17
N ARG A 220 -17.18 1.76 -19.02
CA ARG A 220 -16.99 3.09 -19.62
C ARG A 220 -18.13 4.00 -19.21
N LEU A 221 -17.81 5.06 -18.49
CA LEU A 221 -18.75 6.07 -18.03
C LEU A 221 -18.61 7.30 -18.92
N ARG A 222 -19.74 7.77 -19.46
CA ARG A 222 -19.87 9.10 -20.08
C ARG A 222 -20.44 10.05 -19.03
N LEU A 223 -19.68 11.08 -18.68
CA LEU A 223 -20.13 12.10 -17.74
C LEU A 223 -20.97 13.17 -18.46
N ALA A 224 -21.79 13.89 -17.68
CA ALA A 224 -22.70 14.91 -18.21
C ALA A 224 -21.97 16.10 -18.88
N ASP A 225 -20.70 16.34 -18.52
CA ASP A 225 -19.84 17.36 -19.11
C ASP A 225 -19.05 16.87 -20.34
N GLY A 226 -19.25 15.61 -20.76
CA GLY A 226 -18.56 14.98 -21.88
C GLY A 226 -17.26 14.25 -21.52
N THR A 227 -16.79 14.35 -20.27
CA THR A 227 -15.62 13.59 -19.81
C THR A 227 -15.89 12.08 -19.86
N VAL A 228 -14.90 11.29 -20.27
CA VAL A 228 -15.00 9.83 -20.30
C VAL A 228 -14.15 9.21 -19.21
N ILE A 229 -14.69 8.24 -18.48
CA ILE A 229 -13.93 7.38 -17.56
C ILE A 229 -13.99 5.95 -18.06
N ALA A 230 -12.85 5.35 -18.41
CA ALA A 230 -12.73 3.94 -18.78
C ALA A 230 -12.02 3.18 -17.67
N ILE A 231 -12.60 2.10 -17.17
CA ILE A 231 -12.11 1.34 -16.03
C ILE A 231 -11.96 -0.11 -16.45
N THR A 232 -10.76 -0.68 -16.29
CA THR A 232 -10.54 -2.12 -16.43
C THR A 232 -9.82 -2.65 -15.20
N VAL A 233 -10.47 -3.60 -14.53
CA VAL A 233 -9.97 -4.18 -13.28
C VAL A 233 -10.06 -5.71 -13.29
N SER A 234 -9.11 -6.37 -12.65
CA SER A 234 -9.15 -7.83 -12.44
C SER A 234 -8.55 -8.25 -11.10
N LEU A 235 -9.10 -9.32 -10.53
CA LEU A 235 -8.60 -10.04 -9.35
C LEU A 235 -7.82 -11.31 -9.71
N CYS A 236 -7.67 -11.58 -11.01
CA CYS A 236 -7.00 -12.74 -11.58
C CYS A 236 -5.62 -12.38 -12.16
N SER A 237 -4.91 -11.41 -11.55
CA SER A 237 -3.57 -10.98 -11.95
C SER A 237 -2.50 -12.00 -11.55
N GLY A 238 -1.51 -12.23 -12.42
CA GLY A 238 -0.37 -13.09 -12.16
C GLY A 238 0.65 -12.46 -11.20
N GLY A 239 0.70 -11.13 -11.15
CA GLY A 239 1.51 -10.36 -10.21
C GLY A 239 0.72 -9.33 -9.39
N ARG A 240 1.33 -8.87 -8.30
CA ARG A 240 0.84 -7.69 -7.57
C ARG A 240 1.19 -6.43 -8.35
N THR A 241 0.20 -5.58 -8.60
CA THR A 241 0.41 -4.25 -9.17
C THR A 241 -0.24 -3.17 -8.29
N GLU A 242 0.32 -1.97 -8.32
CA GLU A 242 -0.33 -0.80 -7.73
C GLU A 242 -1.24 -0.16 -8.78
N PRO A 243 -2.56 -0.13 -8.54
CA PRO A 243 -3.54 0.39 -9.48
C PRO A 243 -3.40 1.90 -9.60
N TYR A 244 -3.74 2.42 -10.78
CA TYR A 244 -3.61 3.84 -11.06
C TYR A 244 -4.72 4.35 -11.97
N LEU A 245 -4.91 5.65 -11.91
CA LEU A 245 -5.71 6.44 -12.84
C LEU A 245 -4.74 7.07 -13.84
N HIS A 246 -4.94 6.84 -15.13
CA HIS A 246 -4.31 7.55 -16.22
C HIS A 246 -5.18 8.77 -16.56
N LEU A 247 -4.68 9.97 -16.27
CA LEU A 247 -5.36 11.21 -16.59
C LEU A 247 -4.93 11.66 -17.98
N HIS A 248 -5.90 11.85 -18.86
CA HIS A 248 -5.71 12.29 -20.24
C HIS A 248 -6.10 13.76 -20.36
N GLY A 249 -5.14 14.59 -20.76
CA GLY A 249 -5.41 15.92 -21.26
C GLY A 249 -5.46 15.94 -22.78
N GLU A 250 -5.33 17.12 -23.38
CA GLU A 250 -5.24 17.29 -24.83
C GLU A 250 -3.84 16.98 -25.37
N HIS A 251 -2.80 17.27 -24.58
CA HIS A 251 -1.40 17.12 -24.95
C HIS A 251 -0.55 16.45 -23.86
N ARG A 252 -1.07 16.35 -22.64
CA ARG A 252 -0.35 15.85 -21.48
C ARG A 252 -1.09 14.67 -20.86
N SER A 253 -0.32 13.88 -20.09
CA SER A 253 -0.85 12.81 -19.28
C SER A 253 -0.20 12.80 -17.89
N ALA A 254 -0.94 12.34 -16.89
CA ALA A 254 -0.41 12.07 -15.55
C ALA A 254 -0.97 10.74 -15.04
N ARG A 255 -0.27 10.09 -14.10
CA ARG A 255 -0.74 8.84 -13.47
C ARG A 255 -0.90 9.04 -11.98
N PHE A 256 -2.09 8.81 -11.45
CA PHE A 256 -2.37 8.88 -10.00
C PHE A 256 -2.50 7.47 -9.40
N PHE A 257 -1.53 7.09 -8.57
CA PHE A 257 -1.50 5.84 -7.80
C PHE A 257 -2.22 6.05 -6.47
N TYR A 258 -3.55 5.90 -6.47
CA TYR A 258 -4.39 6.26 -5.33
C TYR A 258 -4.12 5.43 -4.06
N THR A 259 -3.59 4.22 -4.18
CA THR A 259 -3.23 3.39 -3.03
C THR A 259 -2.00 3.94 -2.30
N LEU A 260 -1.09 4.57 -3.04
CA LEU A 260 0.18 5.12 -2.56
C LEU A 260 0.12 6.62 -2.22
N ASP A 261 -0.96 7.31 -2.59
CA ASP A 261 -1.05 8.78 -2.53
C ASP A 261 0.02 9.47 -3.40
N GLU A 262 0.33 8.90 -4.58
CA GLU A 262 1.39 9.39 -5.47
C GLU A 262 0.87 9.79 -6.85
N ILE A 263 1.33 10.93 -7.36
CA ILE A 263 1.08 11.37 -8.74
C ILE A 263 2.39 11.36 -9.52
N GLU A 264 2.37 10.74 -10.69
CA GLU A 264 3.46 10.74 -11.66
C GLU A 264 3.13 11.69 -12.83
N SER A 265 3.97 12.70 -13.05
CA SER A 265 3.87 13.64 -14.16
C SER A 265 5.27 14.04 -14.62
N GLY A 266 5.53 14.04 -15.93
CA GLY A 266 6.85 14.36 -16.49
C GLY A 266 7.98 13.45 -15.99
N GLY A 267 7.69 12.18 -15.68
CA GLY A 267 8.66 11.22 -15.13
C GLY A 267 8.96 11.39 -13.64
N VAL A 268 8.41 12.41 -12.98
CA VAL A 268 8.56 12.63 -11.53
C VAL A 268 7.36 12.07 -10.79
N ARG A 269 7.58 11.25 -9.75
CA ARG A 269 6.54 10.86 -8.80
C ARG A 269 6.57 11.77 -7.59
N THR A 270 5.43 12.34 -7.23
CA THR A 270 5.26 13.18 -6.04
C THR A 270 4.29 12.51 -5.09
N GLY A 271 4.67 12.37 -3.82
CA GLY A 271 3.83 11.75 -2.78
C GLY A 271 3.12 12.79 -1.90
N TYR A 272 1.91 12.43 -1.48
CA TYR A 272 1.00 13.31 -0.77
C TYR A 272 0.59 12.73 0.59
N GLY A 273 0.09 13.60 1.48
CA GLY A 273 -0.49 13.19 2.75
C GLY A 273 -1.91 12.64 2.57
N ARG A 274 -2.35 11.83 3.53
CA ARG A 274 -3.74 11.36 3.63
C ARG A 274 -4.29 11.69 5.01
N THR A 275 -5.48 12.24 5.04
CA THR A 275 -6.23 12.53 6.25
C THR A 275 -7.09 11.33 6.63
N ASP A 276 -7.02 10.92 7.90
CA ASP A 276 -7.91 9.92 8.48
C ASP A 276 -9.36 10.44 8.53
N LEU A 277 -10.30 9.71 7.93
CA LEU A 277 -11.69 10.16 7.78
C LEU A 277 -12.44 10.22 9.11
N LEU A 278 -12.13 9.35 10.08
CA LEU A 278 -12.69 9.48 11.43
C LEU A 278 -12.13 10.73 12.13
N GLY A 279 -10.83 10.96 12.03
CA GLY A 279 -10.19 12.20 12.49
C GLY A 279 -10.78 13.46 11.85
N ASN A 280 -11.11 13.44 10.56
CA ASN A 280 -11.80 14.54 9.88
C ASN A 280 -13.25 14.70 10.38
N LEU A 281 -14.00 13.60 10.58
CA LEU A 281 -15.35 13.67 11.16
C LEU A 281 -15.33 14.28 12.57
N ILE A 282 -14.35 13.92 13.40
CA ILE A 282 -14.18 14.51 14.73
C ILE A 282 -13.90 16.02 14.63
N ALA A 283 -13.08 16.44 13.67
CA ALA A 283 -12.80 17.86 13.43
C ALA A 283 -14.05 18.62 12.96
N HIS A 284 -14.90 17.97 12.14
CA HIS A 284 -16.20 18.50 11.75
C HIS A 284 -17.11 18.71 12.96
N ILE A 285 -17.28 17.69 13.80
CA ILE A 285 -18.15 17.75 15.00
C ILE A 285 -17.68 18.82 15.99
N ARG A 286 -16.36 18.98 16.16
CA ARG A 286 -15.80 19.88 17.18
C ARG A 286 -15.56 21.30 16.71
N GLY A 287 -15.30 21.49 15.42
CA GLY A 287 -14.83 22.76 14.88
C GLY A 287 -15.42 23.14 13.52
N GLY A 288 -16.40 22.40 13.01
CA GLY A 288 -17.08 22.71 11.75
C GLY A 288 -16.20 22.51 10.50
N ALA A 289 -15.10 21.75 10.60
CA ALA A 289 -14.30 21.40 9.44
C ALA A 289 -15.17 20.73 8.36
N GLU A 290 -14.92 21.03 7.09
CA GLU A 290 -15.63 20.36 6.00
C GLU A 290 -15.31 18.85 5.99
N LEU A 291 -16.34 18.05 5.72
CA LEU A 291 -16.15 16.63 5.48
C LEU A 291 -15.39 16.45 4.15
N LEU A 292 -14.40 15.57 4.14
CA LEU A 292 -13.67 15.27 2.91
C LEU A 292 -14.50 14.43 1.95
N VAL A 293 -15.28 13.49 2.51
CA VAL A 293 -16.11 12.56 1.76
C VAL A 293 -17.55 12.58 2.27
N PRO A 294 -18.27 13.72 2.18
CA PRO A 294 -19.68 13.76 2.51
C PRO A 294 -20.45 12.84 1.56
N LEU A 295 -21.54 12.24 2.05
CA LEU A 295 -22.39 11.33 1.25
C LEU A 295 -22.76 11.93 -0.11
N ALA A 296 -23.08 13.22 -0.16
CA ALA A 296 -23.45 13.94 -1.38
C ALA A 296 -22.40 13.89 -2.51
N ARG A 297 -21.12 13.65 -2.18
CA ARG A 297 -20.03 13.49 -3.16
C ARG A 297 -19.83 12.06 -3.68
N THR A 298 -20.70 11.13 -3.29
CA THR A 298 -20.59 9.72 -3.69
C THR A 298 -21.70 9.25 -4.63
N GLY A 299 -22.55 10.18 -5.10
CA GLY A 299 -23.68 9.89 -5.98
C GLY A 299 -23.26 9.28 -7.32
N GLY A 300 -22.17 9.76 -7.94
CA GLY A 300 -21.66 9.18 -9.19
C GLY A 300 -21.24 7.71 -9.02
N PHE A 301 -20.64 7.37 -7.87
CA PHE A 301 -20.27 5.99 -7.56
C PHE A 301 -21.52 5.15 -7.29
N THR A 302 -22.49 5.68 -6.55
CA THR A 302 -23.79 5.02 -6.32
C THR A 302 -24.51 4.73 -7.65
N ARG A 303 -24.46 5.64 -8.62
CA ARG A 303 -25.05 5.44 -9.96
C ARG A 303 -24.40 4.27 -10.69
N LEU A 304 -23.07 4.14 -10.62
CA LEU A 304 -22.34 2.98 -11.15
C LEU A 304 -22.73 1.69 -10.43
N LEU A 305 -22.82 1.71 -9.11
CA LEU A 305 -23.19 0.53 -8.33
C LEU A 305 -24.62 0.04 -8.64
N ASP A 306 -25.58 0.97 -8.78
CA ASP A 306 -26.96 0.62 -9.15
C ASP A 306 -27.05 0.00 -10.55
N GLU A 307 -26.19 0.43 -11.48
CA GLU A 307 -26.09 -0.17 -12.81
C GLU A 307 -25.54 -1.60 -12.73
N ILE A 308 -24.46 -1.84 -11.97
CA ILE A 308 -23.89 -3.18 -11.77
C ILE A 308 -24.91 -4.12 -11.10
N ARG A 309 -25.72 -3.58 -10.18
CA ARG A 309 -26.80 -4.31 -9.49
C ARG A 309 -27.90 -4.78 -10.44
N ARG A 310 -28.23 -3.95 -11.44
CA ARG A 310 -29.26 -4.24 -12.45
C ARG A 310 -28.72 -5.04 -13.66
N ALA A 311 -27.41 -5.05 -13.85
CA ALA A 311 -26.78 -5.76 -14.95
C ALA A 311 -27.07 -7.29 -14.92
N PRO A 312 -27.02 -7.97 -16.09
CA PRO A 312 -27.05 -9.42 -16.15
C PRO A 312 -25.90 -10.06 -15.37
N ASP A 313 -26.03 -11.36 -15.12
CA ASP A 313 -24.99 -12.12 -14.42
C ASP A 313 -23.65 -12.07 -15.19
N PRO A 314 -22.51 -12.00 -14.48
CA PRO A 314 -21.19 -11.97 -15.09
C PRO A 314 -20.92 -13.17 -16.00
N ARG A 315 -20.39 -12.88 -17.19
CA ARG A 315 -20.08 -13.89 -18.21
C ARG A 315 -18.87 -14.73 -17.77
N PRO A 316 -18.97 -16.08 -17.77
CA PRO A 316 -17.82 -16.91 -17.45
C PRO A 316 -16.73 -16.75 -18.52
N VAL A 317 -15.47 -16.69 -18.09
CA VAL A 317 -14.31 -16.76 -18.99
C VAL A 317 -14.02 -18.23 -19.33
N ASP A 318 -13.85 -18.54 -20.61
CA ASP A 318 -13.53 -19.90 -21.07
C ASP A 318 -12.24 -20.41 -20.42
N ALA A 319 -12.29 -21.65 -19.91
CA ALA A 319 -11.20 -22.28 -19.16
C ALA A 319 -9.87 -22.32 -19.92
N ARG A 320 -9.88 -22.31 -21.26
CA ARG A 320 -8.65 -22.28 -22.07
C ARG A 320 -7.80 -21.01 -21.89
N PHE A 321 -8.41 -19.92 -21.41
CA PHE A 321 -7.72 -18.66 -21.12
C PHE A 321 -7.33 -18.50 -19.65
N VAL A 322 -7.69 -19.46 -18.79
CA VAL A 322 -7.49 -19.38 -17.34
C VAL A 322 -6.36 -20.33 -16.94
N ARG A 323 -5.30 -19.78 -16.34
CA ARG A 323 -4.24 -20.58 -15.72
C ARG A 323 -4.60 -20.84 -14.26
N ARG A 324 -4.64 -22.12 -13.88
CA ARG A 324 -4.83 -22.52 -12.48
C ARG A 324 -3.49 -22.62 -11.76
N GLU A 325 -3.40 -21.97 -10.61
CA GLU A 325 -2.28 -22.07 -9.67
C GLU A 325 -2.80 -22.67 -8.35
N PRO A 326 -1.93 -23.16 -7.44
CA PRO A 326 -2.36 -23.88 -6.24
C PRO A 326 -3.37 -23.11 -5.36
N SER A 327 -3.19 -21.79 -5.25
CA SER A 327 -3.98 -20.94 -4.35
C SER A 327 -4.93 -19.97 -5.07
N ARG A 328 -4.94 -19.92 -6.41
CA ARG A 328 -5.65 -18.90 -7.19
C ARG A 328 -5.84 -19.27 -8.67
N LEU A 329 -6.62 -18.44 -9.37
CA LEU A 329 -6.69 -18.43 -10.84
C LEU A 329 -6.01 -17.17 -11.38
N VAL A 330 -5.42 -17.30 -12.56
CA VAL A 330 -4.71 -16.22 -13.27
C VAL A 330 -5.23 -16.14 -14.70
N LEU A 331 -5.47 -14.91 -15.18
CA LEU A 331 -5.68 -14.59 -16.58
C LEU A 331 -4.37 -14.04 -17.15
N PRO A 332 -3.57 -14.84 -17.88
CA PRO A 332 -2.25 -14.40 -18.33
C PRO A 332 -2.32 -13.16 -19.22
N GLY A 333 -1.57 -12.11 -18.89
CA GLY A 333 -1.53 -10.85 -19.65
C GLY A 333 -2.67 -9.87 -19.33
N ILE A 334 -3.52 -10.15 -18.34
CA ILE A 334 -4.59 -9.22 -17.92
C ILE A 334 -4.03 -7.89 -17.43
N GLU A 335 -2.82 -7.88 -16.86
CA GLU A 335 -2.12 -6.66 -16.45
C GLU A 335 -1.87 -5.74 -17.65
N ALA A 336 -1.39 -6.30 -18.77
CA ALA A 336 -1.11 -5.54 -19.98
C ALA A 336 -2.41 -5.06 -20.65
N LEU A 337 -3.45 -5.89 -20.68
CA LEU A 337 -4.77 -5.46 -21.16
C LEU A 337 -5.34 -4.31 -20.32
N ALA A 338 -5.21 -4.34 -18.99
CA ALA A 338 -5.67 -3.25 -18.14
C ALA A 338 -4.93 -1.94 -18.39
N VAL A 339 -3.61 -2.00 -18.61
CA VAL A 339 -2.79 -0.84 -19.00
C VAL A 339 -3.27 -0.29 -20.35
N ARG A 340 -3.37 -1.14 -21.38
CA ARG A 340 -3.82 -0.76 -22.73
C ARG A 340 -5.23 -0.17 -22.71
N ALA A 341 -6.16 -0.75 -21.95
CA ALA A 341 -7.52 -0.24 -21.80
C ALA A 341 -7.56 1.15 -21.17
N ALA A 342 -6.70 1.42 -20.17
CA ALA A 342 -6.60 2.72 -19.55
C ALA A 342 -5.96 3.78 -20.47
N GLU A 343 -4.99 3.40 -21.30
CA GLU A 343 -4.35 4.28 -22.29
C GLU A 343 -5.30 4.62 -23.44
N ASP A 344 -5.97 3.61 -24.00
CA ASP A 344 -6.80 3.76 -25.19
C ASP A 344 -8.25 4.15 -24.86
N LEU A 345 -8.59 4.25 -23.57
CA LEU A 345 -9.95 4.44 -23.05
C LEU A 345 -10.93 3.35 -23.54
N ALA A 346 -10.40 2.16 -23.83
CA ALA A 346 -11.10 1.04 -24.45
C ALA A 346 -11.78 0.11 -23.42
N THR A 347 -12.86 -0.56 -23.82
CA THR A 347 -13.40 -1.68 -23.06
C THR A 347 -12.62 -2.97 -23.33
N LEU A 348 -12.80 -3.99 -22.49
CA LEU A 348 -12.17 -5.30 -22.71
C LEU A 348 -12.57 -5.93 -24.05
N SER A 349 -13.85 -5.84 -24.43
CA SER A 349 -14.35 -6.40 -25.69
C SER A 349 -13.78 -5.70 -26.92
N GLU A 350 -13.59 -4.38 -26.89
CA GLU A 350 -12.93 -3.63 -27.96
C GLU A 350 -11.46 -4.02 -28.14
N LEU A 351 -10.79 -4.41 -27.04
CA LEU A 351 -9.45 -4.98 -27.06
C LEU A 351 -9.42 -6.48 -27.40
N GLY A 352 -10.55 -7.10 -27.76
CA GLY A 352 -10.62 -8.50 -28.17
C GLY A 352 -10.57 -9.51 -27.02
N PHE A 353 -10.89 -9.10 -25.79
CA PHE A 353 -10.96 -10.01 -24.64
C PHE A 353 -12.03 -11.10 -24.85
N PRO A 354 -11.80 -12.36 -24.44
CA PRO A 354 -10.58 -12.89 -23.82
C PRO A 354 -9.50 -13.35 -24.81
N GLY A 355 -9.75 -13.30 -26.12
CA GLY A 355 -8.83 -13.80 -27.15
C GLY A 355 -7.50 -13.05 -27.24
N SER A 356 -7.44 -11.81 -26.76
CA SER A 356 -6.23 -10.98 -26.72
C SER A 356 -5.38 -11.16 -25.46
N LEU A 357 -5.77 -12.00 -24.51
CA LEU A 357 -4.97 -12.30 -23.33
C LEU A 357 -3.59 -12.83 -23.73
N GLY A 358 -2.54 -12.17 -23.23
CA GLY A 358 -1.14 -12.49 -23.54
C GLY A 358 -0.65 -12.04 -24.92
N ALA A 359 -1.52 -11.52 -25.80
CA ALA A 359 -1.13 -10.98 -27.11
C ALA A 359 -0.85 -9.47 -27.09
N VAL A 360 -1.32 -8.76 -26.07
CA VAL A 360 -1.09 -7.33 -25.91
C VAL A 360 0.14 -7.07 -25.05
N GLU A 361 1.06 -6.28 -25.58
CA GLU A 361 2.23 -5.78 -24.85
C GLU A 361 1.99 -4.34 -24.38
N ALA A 362 1.83 -4.18 -23.06
CA ALA A 362 1.76 -2.89 -22.40
C ALA A 362 2.29 -3.06 -20.96
N PRO A 363 3.57 -2.72 -20.70
CA PRO A 363 4.18 -2.99 -19.40
C PRO A 363 3.54 -2.14 -18.31
N TRP A 364 3.31 -2.75 -17.14
CA TRP A 364 2.83 -1.99 -15.98
C TRP A 364 3.85 -0.89 -15.61
N PRO A 365 3.42 0.37 -15.43
CA PRO A 365 4.35 1.45 -15.18
C PRO A 365 4.96 1.35 -13.78
N ARG A 366 6.26 1.08 -13.72
CA ARG A 366 7.03 0.94 -12.48
C ARG A 366 8.43 1.52 -12.66
N PRO A 367 9.02 2.14 -11.63
CA PRO A 367 10.42 2.54 -11.68
C PRO A 367 11.33 1.31 -11.70
N ARG A 368 12.35 1.31 -12.56
CA ARG A 368 13.28 0.19 -12.76
C ARG A 368 14.70 0.70 -12.92
N LEU A 369 15.66 -0.03 -12.37
CA LEU A 369 17.08 0.17 -12.65
C LEU A 369 17.48 -0.68 -13.85
N ARG A 370 18.32 -0.10 -14.71
CA ARG A 370 18.78 -0.72 -15.95
C ARG A 370 20.29 -0.63 -16.09
N VAL A 371 20.86 -1.67 -16.69
CA VAL A 371 22.26 -1.71 -17.11
C VAL A 371 22.28 -2.22 -18.53
N ASP A 372 22.88 -1.46 -19.45
CA ASP A 372 22.97 -1.78 -20.88
C ASP A 372 21.61 -2.20 -21.51
N GLY A 373 20.54 -1.47 -21.13
CA GLY A 373 19.18 -1.72 -21.62
C GLY A 373 18.44 -2.87 -20.95
N LYS A 374 19.09 -3.65 -20.07
CA LYS A 374 18.48 -4.75 -19.32
C LYS A 374 17.93 -4.29 -17.97
N ASP A 375 16.70 -4.66 -17.65
CA ASP A 375 16.11 -4.45 -16.31
C ASP A 375 16.84 -5.34 -15.28
N VAL A 376 17.49 -4.71 -14.30
CA VAL A 376 18.23 -5.41 -13.23
C VAL A 376 17.54 -5.33 -11.87
N ALA A 377 16.70 -4.32 -11.63
CA ALA A 377 15.91 -4.22 -10.40
C ALA A 377 14.60 -3.45 -10.58
N ASP A 378 13.53 -3.91 -9.94
CA ASP A 378 12.30 -3.13 -9.78
C ASP A 378 12.35 -2.33 -8.48
N TYR A 379 11.96 -1.05 -8.51
CA TYR A 379 11.82 -0.23 -7.31
C TYR A 379 10.36 -0.13 -6.88
N VAL A 380 10.04 -0.77 -5.75
CA VAL A 380 8.68 -1.12 -5.36
C VAL A 380 8.26 -0.34 -4.12
N GLN A 381 7.04 0.17 -4.16
CA GLN A 381 6.30 0.65 -2.99
C GLN A 381 4.91 0.02 -3.03
N ARG A 382 4.40 -0.40 -1.87
CA ARG A 382 3.18 -1.20 -1.77
C ARG A 382 2.15 -0.54 -0.86
N GLY A 383 0.93 -0.36 -1.37
CA GLY A 383 -0.17 0.25 -0.63
C GLY A 383 -0.97 -0.74 0.23
N ASP A 384 -0.71 -2.04 0.08
CA ASP A 384 -1.42 -3.11 0.81
C ASP A 384 -0.69 -3.63 2.05
N LEU A 385 0.49 -3.09 2.35
CA LEU A 385 1.23 -3.46 3.56
C LEU A 385 0.49 -2.98 4.80
N GLN A 386 0.50 -3.80 5.86
CA GLN A 386 -0.07 -3.44 7.15
C GLN A 386 0.84 -2.44 7.85
N VAL A 387 0.30 -1.69 8.81
CA VAL A 387 1.12 -0.77 9.63
C VAL A 387 2.24 -1.54 10.35
N THR A 388 1.94 -2.75 10.84
CA THR A 388 2.90 -3.65 11.49
C THR A 388 4.01 -4.17 10.58
N ASP A 389 3.87 -4.02 9.26
CA ASP A 389 4.93 -4.34 8.30
C ASP A 389 5.98 -3.21 8.21
N ALA A 390 5.72 -2.03 8.81
CA ALA A 390 6.48 -0.79 8.61
C ALA A 390 6.70 -0.47 7.12
N PRO A 391 5.63 -0.07 6.39
CA PRO A 391 5.66 0.10 4.94
C PRO A 391 6.78 1.04 4.47
N ARG A 392 7.55 0.58 3.47
CA ARG A 392 8.70 1.31 2.93
C ARG A 392 9.05 0.89 1.50
N PRO A 393 9.61 1.80 0.69
CA PRO A 393 10.14 1.45 -0.63
C PRO A 393 11.34 0.51 -0.56
N HIS A 394 11.44 -0.43 -1.49
CA HIS A 394 12.53 -1.41 -1.57
C HIS A 394 12.76 -1.88 -3.01
N LEU A 395 13.94 -2.41 -3.27
CA LEU A 395 14.30 -3.05 -4.54
C LEU A 395 13.96 -4.54 -4.47
N HIS A 396 13.03 -4.99 -5.32
CA HIS A 396 12.74 -6.40 -5.52
C HIS A 396 11.84 -6.59 -6.75
N PRO A 397 12.10 -7.61 -7.59
CA PRO A 397 13.29 -8.45 -7.60
C PRO A 397 14.53 -7.70 -8.10
N VAL A 398 15.68 -7.96 -7.46
CA VAL A 398 17.01 -7.59 -7.98
C VAL A 398 17.59 -8.84 -8.64
N ARG A 399 18.26 -8.68 -9.79
CA ARG A 399 18.77 -9.80 -10.59
C ARG A 399 20.22 -9.64 -10.98
N THR A 400 20.91 -10.76 -11.16
CA THR A 400 22.18 -10.82 -11.90
C THR A 400 21.97 -10.49 -13.38
N LEU A 401 23.07 -10.28 -14.13
CA LEU A 401 22.97 -10.13 -15.58
C LEU A 401 22.53 -11.42 -16.28
N GLY A 402 22.67 -12.60 -15.67
CA GLY A 402 22.06 -13.85 -16.12
C GLY A 402 20.56 -13.96 -15.82
N GLY A 403 19.99 -13.08 -14.98
CA GLY A 403 18.57 -13.07 -14.63
C GLY A 403 18.22 -13.80 -13.33
N THR A 404 19.21 -14.33 -12.60
CA THR A 404 19.02 -14.97 -11.30
C THR A 404 18.57 -13.93 -10.27
N VAL A 405 17.44 -14.16 -9.59
CA VAL A 405 16.94 -13.27 -8.55
C VAL A 405 17.81 -13.40 -7.30
N VAL A 406 18.30 -12.27 -6.78
CA VAL A 406 19.21 -12.18 -5.63
C VAL A 406 18.60 -11.45 -4.43
N THR A 407 17.29 -11.19 -4.46
CA THR A 407 16.53 -10.67 -3.32
C THR A 407 15.27 -11.47 -3.05
N GLU A 408 14.85 -11.51 -1.79
CA GLU A 408 13.61 -12.14 -1.34
C GLU A 408 12.74 -11.12 -0.59
N THR A 409 11.41 -11.24 -0.69
CA THR A 409 10.46 -10.34 -0.04
C THR A 409 9.35 -11.15 0.63
N ARG A 410 8.97 -10.73 1.83
CA ARG A 410 7.95 -11.37 2.68
C ARG A 410 8.09 -12.90 2.79
N PRO A 411 9.28 -13.44 3.09
CA PRO A 411 9.40 -14.87 3.36
C PRO A 411 8.53 -15.27 4.55
N ASP A 412 8.07 -16.53 4.57
CA ASP A 412 7.18 -17.04 5.61
C ASP A 412 7.79 -16.95 7.02
N ASP A 413 9.12 -16.94 7.12
CA ASP A 413 9.84 -16.78 8.39
C ASP A 413 9.88 -15.33 8.90
N HIS A 414 9.88 -14.34 8.00
CA HIS A 414 10.00 -12.92 8.31
C HIS A 414 9.20 -12.08 7.31
N VAL A 415 7.88 -12.06 7.48
CA VAL A 415 6.95 -11.36 6.55
C VAL A 415 7.18 -9.85 6.40
N HIS A 416 8.00 -9.25 7.28
CA HIS A 416 8.37 -7.83 7.28
C HIS A 416 9.74 -7.55 6.63
N HIS A 417 10.42 -8.57 6.07
CA HIS A 417 11.63 -8.40 5.28
C HIS A 417 11.30 -8.09 3.82
N PHE A 418 11.96 -7.08 3.26
CA PHE A 418 11.67 -6.57 1.91
C PHE A 418 12.96 -6.34 1.11
N GLY A 419 13.36 -7.33 0.30
CA GLY A 419 14.41 -7.20 -0.69
C GLY A 419 15.65 -6.42 -0.22
N ALA A 420 16.03 -5.39 -0.98
CA ALA A 420 17.08 -4.45 -0.57
C ALA A 420 16.51 -3.04 -0.33
N GLY A 421 16.87 -2.39 0.78
CA GLY A 421 16.38 -1.04 1.10
C GLY A 421 16.92 -0.50 2.42
N ILE A 422 16.43 0.66 2.85
CA ILE A 422 16.79 1.28 4.13
C ILE A 422 15.69 1.01 5.16
N ALA A 423 16.03 0.42 6.29
CA ALA A 423 15.11 0.12 7.39
C ALA A 423 15.84 0.17 8.73
N VAL A 424 15.28 0.82 9.75
CA VAL A 424 15.90 0.92 11.09
C VAL A 424 14.92 0.41 12.14
N SER A 425 15.41 -0.40 13.07
CA SER A 425 14.54 -1.06 14.07
C SER A 425 13.90 -0.09 15.05
N ASP A 426 14.56 1.02 15.34
CA ASP A 426 14.08 2.06 16.23
C ASP A 426 14.66 3.42 15.81
N VAL A 427 13.75 4.35 15.52
CA VAL A 427 14.02 5.75 15.23
C VAL A 427 13.18 6.57 16.19
N ASP A 428 13.81 7.23 17.18
CA ASP A 428 13.13 7.96 18.25
C ASP A 428 11.99 7.16 18.93
N GLY A 429 12.18 5.85 19.13
CA GLY A 429 11.21 4.95 19.75
C GLY A 429 10.18 4.33 18.79
N ALA A 430 10.16 4.73 17.53
CA ALA A 430 9.27 4.18 16.50
C ALA A 430 9.95 3.08 15.68
N ASN A 431 9.23 2.00 15.39
CA ASN A 431 9.73 0.84 14.67
C ASN A 431 9.55 1.00 13.15
N PHE A 432 10.64 1.08 12.38
CA PHE A 432 10.63 1.14 10.91
C PHE A 432 11.14 -0.14 10.23
N TRP A 433 11.33 -1.21 11.01
CA TRP A 433 11.71 -2.54 10.54
C TRP A 433 10.50 -3.40 10.21
N GLY A 434 9.45 -3.28 11.03
CA GLY A 434 8.26 -4.13 11.01
C GLY A 434 8.36 -5.28 12.01
N GLY A 435 7.27 -6.02 12.18
CA GLY A 435 7.20 -7.13 13.14
C GLY A 435 7.32 -6.68 14.59
N SER A 436 7.88 -7.54 15.45
CA SER A 436 7.98 -7.26 16.88
C SER A 436 9.07 -6.23 17.20
N THR A 437 8.81 -5.36 18.18
CA THR A 437 9.80 -4.48 18.81
C THR A 437 10.46 -5.21 19.98
N TYR A 438 11.79 -5.17 20.09
CA TYR A 438 12.49 -5.76 21.25
C TYR A 438 12.38 -4.85 22.47
N VAL A 439 11.88 -5.39 23.58
CA VAL A 439 11.72 -4.69 24.86
C VAL A 439 12.75 -5.24 25.87
N PRO A 440 13.60 -4.38 26.47
CA PRO A 440 14.58 -4.78 27.48
C PRO A 440 13.95 -5.61 28.60
N GLY A 441 14.54 -6.76 28.93
CA GLY A 441 14.05 -7.66 29.98
C GLY A 441 12.79 -8.47 29.63
N GLU A 442 12.09 -8.15 28.53
CA GLU A 442 10.83 -8.81 28.14
C GLU A 442 10.92 -9.56 26.80
N GLY A 443 11.87 -9.20 25.93
CA GLY A 443 12.03 -9.81 24.61
C GLY A 443 11.16 -9.17 23.51
N PRO A 444 11.00 -9.84 22.35
CA PRO A 444 10.20 -9.33 21.24
C PRO A 444 8.71 -9.22 21.58
N ARG A 445 8.10 -8.05 21.38
CA ARG A 445 6.65 -7.82 21.56
C ARG A 445 6.06 -7.01 20.40
N MET A 446 4.82 -7.33 20.03
CA MET A 446 4.05 -6.48 19.13
C MET A 446 3.56 -5.25 19.89
N LEU A 447 4.18 -4.10 19.61
CA LEU A 447 3.80 -2.80 20.15
C LEU A 447 3.11 -1.96 19.07
N PRO A 448 2.21 -1.03 19.45
CA PRO A 448 1.58 -0.11 18.49
C PRO A 448 2.52 1.07 18.15
N ASN A 449 3.79 0.80 17.83
CA ASN A 449 4.82 1.83 17.62
C ASN A 449 5.42 1.85 16.20
N HIS A 450 4.80 1.17 15.24
CA HIS A 450 5.31 1.11 13.87
C HIS A 450 5.16 2.43 13.11
N GLY A 451 6.25 2.87 12.50
CA GLY A 451 6.29 3.98 11.56
C GLY A 451 6.15 3.50 10.11
N ARG A 452 6.22 4.45 9.17
CA ARG A 452 6.26 4.20 7.73
C ARG A 452 7.15 5.21 7.00
N GLN A 453 7.78 4.79 5.92
CA GLN A 453 8.45 5.71 5.00
C GLN A 453 7.47 6.17 3.93
N ARG A 454 7.30 7.50 3.79
CA ARG A 454 6.42 8.12 2.80
C ARG A 454 7.24 8.89 1.78
N ARG A 455 7.13 8.52 0.51
CA ARG A 455 7.74 9.26 -0.60
C ARG A 455 7.26 10.71 -0.62
N ARG A 456 8.19 11.64 -0.81
CA ARG A 456 7.92 13.05 -1.12
C ARG A 456 8.11 13.27 -2.62
N THR A 457 9.27 12.89 -3.15
CA THR A 457 9.53 12.92 -4.60
C THR A 457 10.39 11.73 -5.03
N LEU A 458 10.22 11.27 -6.28
CA LEU A 458 11.12 10.39 -7.01
C LEU A 458 11.33 11.00 -8.38
N ARG A 459 12.58 11.22 -8.76
CA ARG A 459 12.94 11.76 -10.06
C ARG A 459 14.00 10.89 -10.72
N PRO A 460 13.94 10.71 -12.05
CA PRO A 460 15.01 10.06 -12.77
C PRO A 460 16.29 10.89 -12.65
N VAL A 461 17.41 10.19 -12.54
CA VAL A 461 18.77 10.71 -12.69
C VAL A 461 19.55 9.77 -13.59
N ASP A 462 20.77 10.13 -13.97
CA ASP A 462 21.62 9.21 -14.74
C ASP A 462 21.84 7.90 -13.97
N GLY A 463 21.67 6.77 -14.66
CA GLY A 463 21.76 5.44 -14.07
C GLY A 463 20.66 5.03 -13.07
N GLY A 464 19.66 5.88 -12.76
CA GLY A 464 18.60 5.47 -11.83
C GLY A 464 17.72 6.60 -11.30
N TYR A 465 17.62 6.72 -9.97
CA TYR A 465 16.68 7.63 -9.33
C TYR A 465 17.27 8.39 -8.13
N ALA A 466 16.82 9.62 -7.95
CA ALA A 466 16.93 10.36 -6.70
C ALA A 466 15.55 10.47 -6.05
N GLU A 467 15.49 10.32 -4.73
CA GLU A 467 14.25 10.29 -3.97
C GLU A 467 14.37 11.05 -2.65
N SER A 468 13.32 11.76 -2.28
CA SER A 468 13.13 12.31 -0.94
C SER A 468 11.97 11.60 -0.24
N LEU A 469 12.11 11.33 1.06
CA LEU A 469 11.10 10.67 1.88
C LEU A 469 10.97 11.30 3.27
N ASP A 470 9.82 11.06 3.89
CA ASP A 470 9.62 11.26 5.32
C ASP A 470 9.54 9.92 6.06
N TRP A 471 10.12 9.88 7.24
CA TRP A 471 9.95 8.80 8.22
C TRP A 471 8.87 9.23 9.20
N VAL A 472 7.65 8.71 9.01
CA VAL A 472 6.46 9.11 9.75
C VAL A 472 6.20 8.12 10.87
N GLY A 473 6.15 8.60 12.11
CA GLY A 473 5.81 7.82 13.30
C GLY A 473 4.34 7.37 13.34
N PRO A 474 3.99 6.51 14.32
CA PRO A 474 2.65 5.92 14.47
C PRO A 474 1.54 6.97 14.74
N ASP A 475 1.90 8.11 15.31
CA ASP A 475 1.01 9.24 15.61
C ASP A 475 0.86 10.22 14.43
N GLY A 476 1.63 10.04 13.36
CA GLY A 476 1.68 10.93 12.20
C GLY A 476 2.80 11.98 12.24
N THR A 477 3.59 12.04 13.31
CA THR A 477 4.73 12.96 13.43
C THR A 477 5.83 12.55 12.44
N VAL A 478 6.40 13.52 11.72
CA VAL A 478 7.57 13.29 10.87
C VAL A 478 8.82 13.32 11.77
N LEU A 479 9.47 12.18 11.94
CA LEU A 479 10.62 12.02 12.83
C LEU A 479 11.94 12.38 12.11
N ALA A 480 12.08 11.93 10.86
CA ALA A 480 13.22 12.23 10.02
C ALA A 480 12.80 12.49 8.57
N ALA A 481 13.61 13.27 7.85
CA ALA A 481 13.59 13.29 6.39
C ALA A 481 14.78 12.51 5.86
N GLU A 482 14.57 11.85 4.73
CA GLU A 482 15.58 11.11 4.00
C GLU A 482 15.73 11.66 2.59
N GLU A 483 16.97 11.82 2.15
CA GLU A 483 17.32 12.00 0.74
C GLU A 483 18.15 10.79 0.33
N ARG A 484 17.81 10.14 -0.79
CA ARG A 484 18.54 8.99 -1.31
C ARG A 484 18.75 9.02 -2.82
N THR A 485 19.78 8.32 -3.26
CA THR A 485 20.05 8.00 -4.67
C THR A 485 20.23 6.50 -4.83
N LEU A 486 19.69 5.96 -5.90
CA LEU A 486 19.74 4.56 -6.29
C LEU A 486 20.15 4.51 -7.76
N THR A 487 21.37 4.10 -8.06
CA THR A 487 21.88 4.03 -9.44
C THR A 487 22.46 2.67 -9.74
N ALA A 488 22.32 2.21 -10.99
CA ALA A 488 22.90 0.99 -11.49
C ALA A 488 23.91 1.32 -12.60
N ARG A 489 25.06 0.64 -12.57
CA ARG A 489 26.12 0.80 -13.58
C ARG A 489 26.79 -0.53 -13.89
N PRO A 490 27.36 -0.72 -15.10
CA PRO A 490 28.13 -1.90 -15.42
C PRO A 490 29.46 -1.93 -14.63
N VAL A 491 29.94 -3.12 -14.31
CA VAL A 491 31.31 -3.40 -13.81
C VAL A 491 31.81 -4.71 -14.45
N SER A 492 33.09 -5.04 -14.28
CA SER A 492 33.70 -6.21 -14.94
C SER A 492 32.94 -7.53 -14.70
N GLY A 493 32.21 -7.99 -15.71
CA GLY A 493 31.44 -9.26 -15.66
C GLY A 493 30.22 -9.25 -14.73
N ALA A 494 29.80 -8.09 -14.23
CA ALA A 494 28.72 -7.92 -13.27
C ALA A 494 28.08 -6.53 -13.40
N TRP A 495 27.26 -6.12 -12.44
CA TRP A 495 26.81 -4.74 -12.33
C TRP A 495 26.83 -4.28 -10.87
N ALA A 496 26.92 -2.97 -10.65
CA ALA A 496 26.94 -2.36 -9.33
C ALA A 496 25.66 -1.54 -9.08
N LEU A 497 25.06 -1.76 -7.91
CA LEU A 497 24.04 -0.90 -7.32
C LEU A 497 24.72 0.08 -6.37
N ASP A 498 24.70 1.37 -6.67
CA ASP A 498 25.12 2.41 -5.75
C ASP A 498 23.89 2.97 -5.00
N VAL A 499 23.94 2.91 -3.67
CA VAL A 499 22.94 3.45 -2.77
C VAL A 499 23.61 4.48 -1.88
N ALA A 500 23.20 5.74 -1.96
CA ALA A 500 23.57 6.75 -0.98
C ALA A 500 22.31 7.32 -0.35
N PHE A 501 22.30 7.48 0.97
CA PHE A 501 21.20 8.07 1.70
C PHE A 501 21.68 8.98 2.82
N SER A 502 20.83 9.92 3.19
CA SER A 502 21.05 10.80 4.32
C SER A 502 19.80 10.93 5.17
N LEU A 503 19.95 11.00 6.50
CA LEU A 503 18.86 11.21 7.44
C LEU A 503 19.05 12.51 8.22
N THR A 504 18.00 13.32 8.30
CA THR A 504 17.96 14.57 9.07
C THR A 504 16.75 14.57 10.01
N GLY A 505 16.97 14.79 11.30
CA GLY A 505 15.91 14.87 12.31
C GLY A 505 14.93 16.02 12.04
N ARG A 506 13.65 15.82 12.33
CA ARG A 506 12.56 16.80 12.09
C ARG A 506 11.80 17.23 13.34
N THR A 507 12.17 16.70 14.50
CA THR A 507 11.51 16.97 15.79
C THR A 507 12.13 18.13 16.57
N GLY A 508 13.19 18.77 16.04
CA GLY A 508 13.93 19.83 16.73
C GLY A 508 14.89 19.34 17.81
N LYS A 509 15.07 18.01 17.94
CA LYS A 509 16.06 17.36 18.80
C LYS A 509 16.98 16.49 17.93
N PRO A 510 18.20 16.15 18.41
CA PRO A 510 19.03 15.15 17.77
C PRO A 510 18.25 13.85 17.58
N LEU A 511 18.34 13.27 16.38
CA LEU A 511 17.68 12.02 16.03
C LEU A 511 18.43 10.86 16.68
N VAL A 512 17.72 9.95 17.37
CA VAL A 512 18.33 8.78 18.01
C VAL A 512 17.95 7.52 17.25
N LEU A 513 18.96 6.80 16.77
CA LEU A 513 18.81 5.52 16.08
C LEU A 513 19.27 4.38 17.01
N GLN A 514 18.47 3.33 17.11
CA GLN A 514 18.81 2.15 17.92
C GLN A 514 18.54 0.84 17.18
N SER A 515 19.25 -0.19 17.61
CA SER A 515 19.00 -1.58 17.28
C SER A 515 18.42 -2.34 18.48
N SER A 516 18.05 -3.61 18.26
CA SER A 516 17.73 -4.50 19.39
C SER A 516 18.95 -4.78 20.28
N ALA A 517 20.16 -4.70 19.73
CA ALA A 517 21.38 -4.91 20.50
C ALA A 517 21.67 -3.77 21.48
N CYS A 518 21.36 -2.52 21.12
CA CYS A 518 21.38 -1.38 22.07
C CYS A 518 20.45 -1.59 23.28
N LYS A 519 19.48 -2.50 23.16
CA LYS A 519 18.47 -2.83 24.17
C LYS A 519 18.74 -4.15 24.91
N GLY A 520 19.93 -4.72 24.72
CA GLY A 520 20.39 -5.93 25.40
C GLY A 520 20.20 -7.24 24.63
N ARG A 521 19.78 -7.20 23.35
CA ARG A 521 19.78 -8.40 22.48
C ARG A 521 21.11 -8.50 21.72
N THR A 522 22.14 -9.03 22.37
CA THR A 522 23.49 -9.15 21.80
C THR A 522 23.48 -9.72 20.37
N GLY A 523 24.22 -9.08 19.46
CA GLY A 523 24.30 -9.49 18.04
C GLY A 523 23.07 -9.15 17.20
N ALA A 524 22.09 -8.42 17.73
CA ALA A 524 20.91 -7.96 16.98
C ALA A 524 21.02 -6.49 16.54
N GLY A 525 22.16 -6.14 15.94
CA GLY A 525 22.50 -4.79 15.46
C GLY A 525 21.83 -4.37 14.14
N TYR A 526 20.78 -5.06 13.68
CA TYR A 526 20.18 -4.77 12.38
C TYR A 526 19.54 -3.37 12.31
N GLY A 527 19.84 -2.64 11.24
CA GLY A 527 19.29 -1.32 10.97
C GLY A 527 20.22 -0.49 10.07
N GLY A 528 19.66 0.19 9.08
CA GLY A 528 20.41 0.89 8.03
C GLY A 528 20.01 0.38 6.65
N PHE A 529 20.97 0.34 5.73
CA PHE A 529 20.80 -0.41 4.48
C PHE A 529 20.79 -1.90 4.81
N PHE A 530 19.83 -2.65 4.26
CA PHE A 530 19.71 -4.08 4.48
C PHE A 530 19.32 -4.80 3.20
N TRP A 531 19.93 -5.97 3.00
CA TRP A 531 19.70 -6.86 1.88
C TRP A 531 19.24 -8.23 2.37
N ARG A 532 18.01 -8.60 2.02
CA ARG A 532 17.47 -9.95 2.21
C ARG A 532 17.68 -10.77 0.93
N ALA A 533 18.62 -11.71 0.97
CA ALA A 533 18.90 -12.63 -0.14
C ALA A 533 18.02 -13.90 -0.06
N PRO A 534 17.84 -14.65 -1.16
CA PRO A 534 16.96 -15.82 -1.19
C PRO A 534 17.48 -16.93 -0.29
N LYS A 535 16.66 -17.34 0.68
CA LYS A 535 17.01 -18.33 1.71
C LYS A 535 17.37 -19.70 1.14
N ASP A 536 16.71 -20.11 0.07
CA ASP A 536 16.86 -21.44 -0.53
C ASP A 536 18.05 -21.55 -1.50
N SER A 537 18.97 -20.58 -1.49
CA SER A 537 20.17 -20.62 -2.33
C SER A 537 21.16 -21.66 -1.81
N ALA A 538 21.68 -22.52 -2.70
CA ALA A 538 22.67 -23.52 -2.32
C ALA A 538 24.06 -22.91 -2.05
N GLY A 539 24.76 -23.45 -1.04
CA GLY A 539 26.16 -23.14 -0.77
C GLY A 539 26.42 -21.73 -0.22
N ILE A 540 25.49 -21.12 0.52
CA ILE A 540 25.70 -19.75 0.97
C ILE A 540 26.95 -19.63 1.86
N ALA A 541 27.83 -18.70 1.53
CA ALA A 541 29.05 -18.41 2.28
C ALA A 541 29.26 -16.89 2.38
N VAL A 542 29.81 -16.45 3.50
CA VAL A 542 30.15 -15.04 3.76
C VAL A 542 31.62 -14.91 4.15
N PHE A 543 32.29 -13.87 3.65
CA PHE A 543 33.68 -13.59 3.98
C PHE A 543 34.04 -12.11 3.75
N THR A 544 35.12 -11.67 4.39
CA THR A 544 35.82 -10.40 4.14
C THR A 544 37.22 -10.71 3.59
N GLY A 545 38.08 -9.69 3.47
CA GLY A 545 39.49 -9.92 3.18
C GLY A 545 40.26 -10.67 4.29
N GLU A 546 39.71 -10.73 5.50
CA GLU A 546 40.41 -11.16 6.72
C GLU A 546 39.71 -12.32 7.45
N ALA A 547 38.41 -12.50 7.24
CA ALA A 547 37.59 -13.45 7.99
C ALA A 547 36.61 -14.19 7.06
N SER A 548 36.20 -15.40 7.46
CA SER A 548 35.19 -16.19 6.75
C SER A 548 34.26 -16.90 7.73
N GLY A 549 32.99 -17.03 7.34
CA GLY A 549 31.92 -17.60 8.17
C GLY A 549 31.13 -16.52 8.92
N GLU A 550 29.87 -16.82 9.22
CA GLU A 550 28.95 -15.86 9.86
C GLU A 550 29.51 -15.31 11.17
N GLU A 551 29.98 -16.18 12.07
CA GLU A 551 30.47 -15.80 13.41
C GLU A 551 31.62 -14.79 13.34
N ALA A 552 32.57 -14.97 12.41
CA ALA A 552 33.74 -14.11 12.29
C ALA A 552 33.45 -12.79 11.55
N VAL A 553 32.45 -12.78 10.66
CA VAL A 553 32.09 -11.57 9.89
C VAL A 553 31.05 -10.72 10.60
N HIS A 554 30.14 -11.32 11.37
CA HIS A 554 29.07 -10.63 12.09
C HIS A 554 29.65 -9.69 13.16
N GLY A 555 29.43 -8.38 13.00
CA GLY A 555 29.97 -7.33 13.85
C GLY A 555 31.38 -6.86 13.47
N SER A 556 31.99 -7.46 12.44
CA SER A 556 33.27 -6.97 11.92
C SER A 556 33.12 -5.57 11.31
N VAL A 557 34.17 -4.76 11.43
CA VAL A 557 34.24 -3.41 10.87
C VAL A 557 35.25 -3.42 9.73
N THR A 558 34.80 -3.78 8.55
CA THR A 558 35.63 -3.88 7.33
C THR A 558 35.02 -3.07 6.20
N PRO A 559 35.80 -2.52 5.26
CA PRO A 559 35.26 -1.73 4.15
C PRO A 559 34.32 -2.51 3.22
N TRP A 560 34.50 -3.83 3.13
CA TRP A 560 33.70 -4.68 2.26
C TRP A 560 33.52 -6.10 2.82
N LEU A 561 32.45 -6.76 2.38
CA LEU A 561 32.25 -8.20 2.55
C LEU A 561 31.58 -8.78 1.30
N ALA A 562 31.74 -10.08 1.09
CA ALA A 562 31.04 -10.83 0.06
C ALA A 562 30.09 -11.87 0.67
N LEU A 563 28.87 -11.92 0.14
CA LEU A 563 27.90 -13.00 0.36
C LEU A 563 27.73 -13.74 -0.98
N THR A 564 28.00 -15.04 -1.00
CA THR A 564 28.02 -15.84 -2.23
C THR A 564 27.16 -17.07 -2.08
N SER A 565 26.61 -17.56 -3.18
CA SER A 565 25.98 -18.87 -3.34
C SER A 565 26.60 -19.58 -4.55
N ASP A 566 26.12 -20.77 -4.89
CA ASP A 566 26.53 -21.44 -6.13
C ASP A 566 26.06 -20.69 -7.40
N ALA A 567 24.94 -19.96 -7.31
CA ALA A 567 24.27 -19.34 -8.46
C ALA A 567 24.53 -17.83 -8.61
N TRP A 568 24.99 -17.16 -7.55
CA TRP A 568 25.15 -15.70 -7.53
C TRP A 568 26.14 -15.24 -6.46
N SER A 569 26.68 -14.04 -6.61
CA SER A 569 27.53 -13.37 -5.62
C SER A 569 27.15 -11.91 -5.44
N LEU A 570 27.20 -11.45 -4.20
CA LEU A 570 26.95 -10.07 -3.79
C LEU A 570 28.18 -9.55 -3.03
N VAL A 571 28.80 -8.49 -3.53
CA VAL A 571 29.94 -7.84 -2.86
C VAL A 571 29.50 -6.46 -2.37
N PHE A 572 29.45 -6.28 -1.06
CA PHE A 572 29.00 -5.06 -0.40
C PHE A 572 30.21 -4.21 -0.02
N VAL A 573 30.19 -2.92 -0.37
CA VAL A 573 31.27 -1.97 -0.10
C VAL A 573 30.69 -0.73 0.56
N GLN A 574 31.19 -0.36 1.75
CA GLN A 574 30.82 0.90 2.40
C GLN A 574 31.65 2.03 1.79
N THR A 575 31.01 2.89 0.97
CA THR A 575 31.68 3.99 0.27
C THR A 575 31.60 5.32 1.04
N THR A 576 30.65 5.44 1.97
CA THR A 576 30.58 6.53 2.97
C THR A 576 30.14 5.96 4.31
N GLY A 577 30.89 6.27 5.37
CA GLY A 577 30.74 5.64 6.68
C GLY A 577 31.51 4.33 6.77
N LEU A 578 31.62 3.80 7.98
CA LEU A 578 32.23 2.50 8.25
C LEU A 578 31.57 1.93 9.50
N ASP A 579 30.40 1.34 9.30
CA ASP A 579 29.60 0.75 10.37
C ASP A 579 29.91 -0.76 10.50
N PRO A 580 29.68 -1.38 11.67
CA PRO A 580 29.76 -2.83 11.83
C PRO A 580 28.82 -3.58 10.90
N TRP A 581 29.23 -4.74 10.39
CA TRP A 581 28.38 -5.55 9.54
C TRP A 581 27.38 -6.39 10.33
N PHE A 582 26.09 -6.19 10.11
CA PHE A 582 25.07 -7.17 10.49
C PHE A 582 24.98 -8.25 9.42
N VAL A 583 25.31 -9.48 9.78
CA VAL A 583 25.25 -10.66 8.89
C VAL A 583 24.45 -11.79 9.52
N ARG A 584 23.58 -12.41 8.73
CA ARG A 584 22.95 -13.70 9.01
C ARG A 584 23.10 -14.58 7.77
N VAL A 585 23.40 -15.85 7.96
CA VAL A 585 23.48 -16.88 6.92
C VAL A 585 22.71 -18.13 7.35
N ALA A 586 22.92 -18.61 8.57
CA ALA A 586 22.38 -19.89 9.04
C ALA A 586 20.85 -19.89 9.19
N GLU A 587 20.28 -18.86 9.81
CA GLU A 587 18.82 -18.73 9.95
C GLU A 587 18.18 -18.25 8.66
N TYR A 588 18.78 -17.22 8.09
CA TYR A 588 18.42 -16.63 6.81
C TYR A 588 19.56 -15.77 6.26
N PRO A 589 19.65 -15.56 4.93
CA PRO A 589 20.68 -14.71 4.33
C PRO A 589 20.29 -13.24 4.40
N GLY A 590 20.93 -12.49 5.29
CA GLY A 590 20.69 -11.06 5.50
C GLY A 590 21.98 -10.31 5.77
N VAL A 591 22.22 -9.21 5.05
CA VAL A 591 23.45 -8.41 5.18
C VAL A 591 23.13 -6.92 5.18
N GLY A 592 23.78 -6.15 6.05
CA GLY A 592 23.70 -4.69 6.02
C GLY A 592 24.65 -4.02 7.01
N PRO A 593 25.16 -2.81 6.72
CA PRO A 593 25.89 -2.01 7.70
C PRO A 593 24.93 -1.55 8.81
N ALA A 594 25.30 -1.83 10.06
CA ALA A 594 24.51 -1.57 11.25
C ALA A 594 24.74 -0.16 11.79
N LEU A 595 23.78 0.74 11.61
CA LEU A 595 23.89 2.12 12.10
C LEU A 595 24.08 2.22 13.62
N ALA A 596 23.58 1.23 14.38
CA ALA A 596 23.69 1.18 15.84
C ALA A 596 23.93 -0.28 16.27
N TRP A 597 25.17 -0.59 16.68
CA TRP A 597 25.57 -1.97 17.02
C TRP A 597 25.30 -2.29 18.49
N ASP A 598 26.05 -1.69 19.41
CA ASP A 598 25.98 -1.92 20.85
C ASP A 598 25.53 -0.67 21.63
N ALA A 599 25.73 0.52 21.07
CA ALA A 599 25.27 1.79 21.61
C ALA A 599 24.30 2.51 20.64
N PRO A 600 23.33 3.30 21.17
CA PRO A 600 22.53 4.19 20.35
C PRO A 600 23.38 5.17 19.54
N LEU A 601 22.99 5.44 18.30
CA LEU A 601 23.59 6.48 17.47
C LEU A 601 22.76 7.77 17.57
N THR A 602 23.36 8.82 18.11
CA THR A 602 22.76 10.16 18.14
C THR A 602 23.24 10.99 16.95
N VAL A 603 22.31 11.46 16.13
CA VAL A 603 22.57 12.26 14.93
C VAL A 603 22.15 13.71 15.21
N PRO A 604 23.11 14.64 15.45
CA PRO A 604 22.79 16.02 15.81
C PRO A 604 22.12 16.79 14.67
N ASP A 605 22.69 16.72 13.46
CA ASP A 605 22.20 17.46 12.30
C ASP A 605 21.80 16.53 11.16
N ARG A 606 22.76 15.72 10.69
CA ARG A 606 22.62 14.88 9.50
C ARG A 606 23.52 13.66 9.59
N LEU A 607 22.99 12.52 9.16
CA LEU A 607 23.73 11.28 8.94
C LEU A 607 23.84 11.05 7.44
N ASP A 608 25.03 10.76 6.93
CA ASP A 608 25.25 10.36 5.53
C ASP A 608 25.87 8.97 5.47
N ARG A 609 25.36 8.12 4.58
CA ARG A 609 25.86 6.76 4.32
C ARG A 609 25.77 6.42 2.85
N ALA A 610 26.72 5.62 2.38
CA ALA A 610 26.70 5.09 1.03
C ALA A 610 27.25 3.67 0.97
N VAL A 611 26.58 2.82 0.21
CA VAL A 611 26.92 1.42 -0.01
C VAL A 611 26.85 1.13 -1.50
N THR A 612 27.88 0.47 -2.02
CA THR A 612 27.86 -0.11 -3.36
C THR A 612 27.72 -1.62 -3.23
N VAL A 613 26.81 -2.23 -3.99
CA VAL A 613 26.65 -3.69 -4.05
C VAL A 613 26.91 -4.17 -5.46
N VAL A 614 27.98 -4.92 -5.67
CA VAL A 614 28.23 -5.61 -6.93
C VAL A 614 27.43 -6.91 -6.96
N VAL A 615 26.67 -7.10 -8.03
CA VAL A 615 25.78 -8.24 -8.25
C VAL A 615 26.29 -9.04 -9.44
N ALA A 616 26.79 -10.25 -9.17
CA ALA A 616 27.43 -11.11 -10.15
C ALA A 616 26.74 -12.47 -10.27
N ASP A 617 26.82 -13.06 -11.46
CA ASP A 617 26.43 -14.46 -11.70
C ASP A 617 27.44 -15.43 -11.10
N GLY A 618 26.94 -16.52 -10.52
CA GLY A 618 27.76 -17.59 -9.96
C GLY A 618 28.56 -17.21 -8.70
N ARG A 619 29.38 -18.15 -8.24
CA ARG A 619 30.24 -17.98 -7.07
C ARG A 619 31.54 -17.26 -7.44
N LEU A 620 31.85 -16.19 -6.72
CA LEU A 620 33.15 -15.52 -6.78
C LEU A 620 34.14 -16.15 -5.79
N THR A 621 35.39 -16.27 -6.21
CA THR A 621 36.51 -16.52 -5.30
C THR A 621 36.82 -15.28 -4.45
N PRO A 622 37.51 -15.43 -3.30
CA PRO A 622 37.91 -14.28 -2.49
C PRO A 622 38.76 -13.23 -3.22
N GLY A 623 39.59 -13.65 -4.19
CA GLY A 623 40.36 -12.74 -5.03
C GLY A 623 39.46 -11.91 -5.96
N GLN A 624 38.57 -12.57 -6.70
CA GLN A 624 37.63 -11.89 -7.59
C GLN A 624 36.69 -10.94 -6.83
N ALA A 625 36.20 -11.35 -5.66
CA ALA A 625 35.36 -10.50 -4.82
C ALA A 625 36.12 -9.24 -4.34
N ARG A 626 37.41 -9.37 -4.03
CA ARG A 626 38.26 -8.23 -3.65
C ARG A 626 38.48 -7.27 -4.83
N ASP A 627 38.75 -7.80 -6.02
CA ASP A 627 38.94 -6.99 -7.22
C ASP A 627 37.66 -6.22 -7.55
N LEU A 628 36.49 -6.87 -7.48
CA LEU A 628 35.20 -6.22 -7.66
C LEU A 628 34.84 -5.23 -6.56
N ALA A 629 35.27 -5.46 -5.31
CA ALA A 629 35.11 -4.48 -4.24
C ALA A 629 35.90 -3.18 -4.54
N ALA A 630 37.12 -3.31 -5.08
CA ALA A 630 37.95 -2.19 -5.49
C ALA A 630 37.36 -1.43 -6.69
N GLU A 631 36.86 -2.15 -7.71
CA GLU A 631 36.15 -1.54 -8.83
C GLU A 631 34.84 -0.86 -8.38
N GLY A 632 34.14 -1.45 -7.40
CA GLY A 632 32.96 -0.85 -6.78
C GLY A 632 33.23 0.49 -6.10
N THR A 633 34.48 0.75 -5.66
CA THR A 633 34.87 2.02 -5.03
C THR A 633 35.31 3.09 -6.04
N ALA A 634 35.70 2.72 -7.26
CA ALA A 634 36.06 3.65 -8.32
C ALA A 634 34.79 4.28 -8.92
N ARG A 635 34.62 5.59 -8.72
CA ARG A 635 33.53 6.38 -9.30
C ARG A 635 33.97 7.12 -10.55
#